data_AF-A0A3L7T8R4-F1
#
_entry.id   AF-A0A3L7T8R4-F1
#
_cell.length_a   1.000
_cell.length_b   1.000
_cell.length_c   1.000
_cell.angle_alpha   90.00
_cell.angle_beta   90.00
_cell.angle_gamma   90.00
#
_symmetry.space_group_name_H-M   'P 1'
#
loop_
_entity.id
_entity.type
_entity.pdbx_description
1 polymer ?
#
loop_
_entity_poly.entity_id
_entity_poly.type
_entity_poly.pdbx_seq_one_letter_code
_entity_poly.pdbx_strand_id
1 'polypeptide(L)'
;MSMTPERRFLGIDATKPDDRALLALPAGEPLKSGQIEAALERRADEIARHPLAGSIEAKRLQKLLELSADRLQAELALTGKGPLHPIAARRAAARMQAMPTASAIKKASVVAPTAISKPGIGLSAEDLTDFDRVALAILVVSGGWNATCAKRLAIIAEDYGVSVSHLERVVLGLTAFLSQGDGMRSAMGDVGESARTTWMAAPHTMSRADVAEGAVERVFTRINDVLRDEVGSGSAKSQIRLTVIFACFALAWIGALGYLFFWNDNAAVSGDGEIKAPLVADTGDSSKNAASAPRGDVDANGKSVAPIAALAAPAKFPRPPGFVATSTPAAVAESASAAATWLVDLDESARALTAAKGRVDGSSESTRALELLGKALSRAADAWPASGGYRADTVQAFGAVARSAHGADSLRLVMQSVPGSSSDLAQRAVPAWQREWRLAFGAGCLAAVALDASQSPELAAAAREEMRQRLVAIPRGQVDDPFGVAAIESLSAAAPRLAEQVVFGSSTLEDVARWNEAVFAASSTPKLRIRALVAAIDAVLRAPGALDQPGPIVDTLAFFIRALDFTGRGAEADSVRNALSAWILDKNIPPTRIWVFTSLLDADLGVAWYGPDLVLATNADETARATLAERVDKAFPRVTSTSAGEAVYVDESQMELWKTGLEKIVALPSSNEAERLRNTAAGLAFARVVRGFERSDEKMAKSGAAQSTELIEREGKEWTASPSGERAGVASSGILDGSFVAEWTTKRDTPSRLDAIRMLRSRPSAGDLGPIDARLAVVEALRSNQPELRDELCKVLIDRYANGREVLRALLDALADGSGSDSTRTFVGAISGSTVAGRDWISEGRRALLEKIYQMDESAENAIDSACAEIATQAAALAVAYGKSGGKFDAASVFATRPDRAISVLGDAMRAEAATRFLAEPFPSSVDEIERQRNARRSLAASVTQRMAAETPALVEYAAMLVASRQPSLQSTLGEIVAGARRARASAQSASEQVASDVNAMLNILGKGLAPRATERSG
;
A
#
# COMPACT_ATOMS: atom_id res chain seq x y z
N MET A 1 10.35 -37.04 -9.72
CA MET A 1 11.74 -36.85 -9.22
C MET A 1 12.54 -36.16 -10.33
N SER A 2 12.99 -34.92 -10.14
CA SER A 2 13.71 -34.17 -11.18
C SER A 2 15.17 -34.63 -11.28
N MET A 3 15.65 -34.97 -12.48
CA MET A 3 17.07 -35.24 -12.72
C MET A 3 17.90 -33.98 -12.41
N THR A 4 19.01 -34.16 -11.69
CA THR A 4 19.96 -33.09 -11.40
C THR A 4 20.69 -32.65 -12.67
N PRO A 5 21.12 -31.37 -12.78
CA PRO A 5 21.80 -30.87 -13.97
C PRO A 5 23.11 -31.64 -14.26
N GLU A 6 23.85 -32.05 -13.23
CA GLU A 6 25.06 -32.86 -13.36
C GLU A 6 24.78 -34.22 -14.03
N ARG A 7 23.64 -34.84 -13.70
CA ARG A 7 23.18 -36.08 -14.30
C ARG A 7 22.68 -35.88 -15.73
N ARG A 8 21.95 -34.79 -15.97
CA ARG A 8 21.34 -34.45 -17.27
C ARG A 8 22.39 -34.08 -18.32
N PHE A 9 23.38 -33.26 -17.96
CA PHE A 9 24.35 -32.71 -18.92
C PHE A 9 25.67 -33.49 -18.97
N LEU A 10 26.09 -34.14 -17.86
CA LEU A 10 27.40 -34.81 -17.76
C LEU A 10 27.32 -36.30 -17.39
N GLY A 11 26.10 -36.83 -17.15
CA GLY A 11 25.88 -38.23 -16.79
C GLY A 11 26.39 -38.63 -15.39
N ILE A 12 26.55 -37.67 -14.48
CA ILE A 12 27.10 -37.93 -13.13
C ILE A 12 25.96 -38.19 -12.14
N ASP A 13 25.92 -39.41 -11.56
CA ASP A 13 24.83 -39.90 -10.70
C ASP A 13 24.96 -39.52 -9.20
N ALA A 14 26.00 -38.78 -8.81
CA ALA A 14 26.24 -38.44 -7.41
C ALA A 14 25.39 -37.24 -6.94
N THR A 15 24.80 -37.34 -5.74
CA THR A 15 24.01 -36.26 -5.12
C THR A 15 24.86 -35.06 -4.66
N LYS A 16 26.19 -35.24 -4.54
CA LYS A 16 27.24 -34.20 -4.38
C LYS A 16 28.58 -34.72 -4.94
N PRO A 17 28.85 -34.56 -6.25
CA PRO A 17 30.14 -34.99 -6.81
C PRO A 17 31.29 -34.12 -6.28
N ASP A 18 32.42 -34.76 -5.96
CA ASP A 18 33.67 -34.09 -5.58
C ASP A 18 34.22 -33.24 -6.75
N ASP A 19 35.04 -32.21 -6.46
CA ASP A 19 35.54 -31.24 -7.45
C ASP A 19 36.35 -31.95 -8.56
N ARG A 20 37.07 -33.03 -8.21
CA ARG A 20 37.74 -33.91 -9.19
C ARG A 20 36.75 -34.73 -10.02
N ALA A 21 35.67 -35.24 -9.42
CA ALA A 21 34.66 -36.04 -10.10
C ALA A 21 33.85 -35.21 -11.10
N LEU A 22 33.54 -33.95 -10.75
CA LEU A 22 32.90 -32.98 -11.63
C LEU A 22 33.72 -32.74 -12.91
N LEU A 23 35.04 -32.63 -12.77
CA LEU A 23 35.95 -32.42 -13.90
C LEU A 23 36.44 -33.73 -14.55
N ALA A 24 35.94 -34.90 -14.14
CA ALA A 24 36.42 -36.22 -14.61
C ALA A 24 37.93 -36.44 -14.45
N LEU A 25 38.51 -35.94 -13.35
CA LEU A 25 39.92 -36.09 -13.02
C LEU A 25 40.14 -37.34 -12.12
N PRO A 26 41.28 -38.05 -12.28
CA PRO A 26 41.56 -39.25 -11.51
C PRO A 26 41.73 -38.96 -10.00
N ALA A 27 41.23 -39.88 -9.17
CA ALA A 27 41.39 -39.81 -7.71
C ALA A 27 42.83 -40.20 -7.31
N GLY A 28 43.45 -39.42 -6.42
CA GLY A 28 44.70 -39.78 -5.74
C GLY A 28 46.02 -39.38 -6.42
N GLU A 29 46.04 -39.02 -7.70
CA GLU A 29 47.29 -38.58 -8.37
C GLU A 29 47.55 -37.06 -8.24
N PRO A 30 48.82 -36.61 -8.28
CA PRO A 30 49.18 -35.19 -8.28
C PRO A 30 48.80 -34.54 -9.62
N LEU A 31 47.81 -33.64 -9.57
CA LEU A 31 47.29 -32.93 -10.74
C LEU A 31 48.24 -31.80 -11.17
N LYS A 32 48.41 -31.60 -12.47
CA LYS A 32 49.06 -30.40 -13.02
C LYS A 32 48.01 -29.35 -13.38
N SER A 33 48.32 -28.06 -13.22
CA SER A 33 47.40 -26.95 -13.55
C SER A 33 46.83 -27.04 -14.98
N GLY A 34 47.65 -27.44 -15.97
CA GLY A 34 47.19 -27.65 -17.34
C GLY A 34 46.23 -28.85 -17.53
N GLN A 35 46.28 -29.87 -16.67
CA GLN A 35 45.34 -30.99 -16.72
C GLN A 35 43.95 -30.59 -16.23
N ILE A 36 43.88 -29.70 -15.23
CA ILE A 36 42.63 -29.16 -14.69
C ILE A 36 41.95 -28.29 -15.74
N GLU A 37 42.71 -27.42 -16.42
CA GLU A 37 42.17 -26.57 -17.49
C GLU A 37 41.70 -27.38 -18.69
N ALA A 38 42.49 -28.36 -19.14
CA ALA A 38 42.08 -29.23 -20.25
C ALA A 38 40.86 -30.11 -19.92
N ALA A 39 40.60 -30.36 -18.63
CA ALA A 39 39.42 -31.08 -18.17
C ALA A 39 38.19 -30.16 -18.08
N LEU A 40 38.36 -28.93 -17.62
CA LEU A 40 37.34 -27.89 -17.64
C LEU A 40 36.87 -27.60 -19.08
N GLU A 41 37.80 -27.42 -20.01
CA GLU A 41 37.50 -27.15 -21.42
C GLU A 41 36.72 -28.31 -22.06
N ARG A 42 37.13 -29.56 -21.79
CA ARG A 42 36.40 -30.76 -22.26
C ARG A 42 34.98 -30.84 -21.72
N ARG A 43 34.76 -30.51 -20.44
CA ARG A 43 33.41 -30.51 -19.83
C ARG A 43 32.56 -29.34 -20.32
N ALA A 44 33.15 -28.17 -20.56
CA ALA A 44 32.46 -27.04 -21.16
C ALA A 44 32.00 -27.35 -22.60
N ASP A 45 32.85 -28.01 -23.38
CA ASP A 45 32.53 -28.49 -24.73
C ASP A 45 31.40 -29.54 -24.73
N GLU A 46 31.39 -30.44 -23.75
CA GLU A 46 30.34 -31.45 -23.60
C GLU A 46 28.97 -30.82 -23.30
N ILE A 47 28.93 -29.81 -22.43
CA ILE A 47 27.72 -29.02 -22.15
C ILE A 47 27.29 -28.23 -23.41
N ALA A 48 28.24 -27.65 -24.14
CA ALA A 48 27.96 -26.87 -25.35
C ALA A 48 27.36 -27.72 -26.48
N ARG A 49 27.69 -29.02 -26.56
CA ARG A 49 27.12 -29.96 -27.53
C ARG A 49 25.74 -30.49 -27.14
N HIS A 50 25.25 -30.21 -25.93
CA HIS A 50 23.95 -30.67 -25.46
C HIS A 50 22.81 -29.81 -26.05
N PRO A 51 21.65 -30.38 -26.45
CA PRO A 51 20.52 -29.62 -27.06
C PRO A 51 19.97 -28.47 -26.19
N LEU A 52 20.22 -28.53 -24.88
CA LEU A 52 19.80 -27.54 -23.88
C LEU A 52 20.95 -26.63 -23.40
N ALA A 53 22.04 -26.49 -24.16
CA ALA A 53 23.21 -25.68 -23.79
C ALA A 53 22.88 -24.21 -23.47
N GLY A 54 21.83 -23.65 -24.09
CA GLY A 54 21.37 -22.28 -23.82
C GLY A 54 20.56 -22.10 -22.53
N SER A 55 20.23 -23.19 -21.83
CA SER A 55 19.38 -23.15 -20.63
C SER A 55 20.09 -22.52 -19.43
N ILE A 56 19.31 -21.99 -18.49
CA ILE A 56 19.82 -21.41 -17.24
C ILE A 56 20.53 -22.48 -16.40
N GLU A 57 20.07 -23.73 -16.46
CA GLU A 57 20.69 -24.88 -15.78
C GLU A 57 22.09 -25.18 -16.33
N ALA A 58 22.27 -25.17 -17.65
CA ALA A 58 23.57 -25.37 -18.29
C ALA A 58 24.57 -24.26 -17.92
N LYS A 59 24.13 -22.99 -17.90
CA LYS A 59 24.98 -21.85 -17.48
C LYS A 59 25.40 -21.95 -16.01
N ARG A 60 24.50 -22.41 -15.13
CA ARG A 60 24.82 -22.64 -13.70
C ARG A 60 25.84 -23.77 -13.54
N LEU A 61 25.68 -24.86 -14.30
CA LEU A 61 26.61 -25.98 -14.27
C LEU A 61 28.01 -25.59 -14.78
N GLN A 62 28.08 -24.78 -15.85
CA GLN A 62 29.36 -24.27 -16.36
C GLN A 62 30.09 -23.41 -15.32
N LYS A 63 29.36 -22.52 -14.62
CA LYS A 63 29.92 -21.72 -13.52
C LYS A 63 30.38 -22.58 -12.34
N LEU A 64 29.69 -23.68 -12.06
CA LEU A 64 30.06 -24.65 -11.03
C LEU A 64 31.35 -25.41 -11.39
N LEU A 65 31.53 -25.79 -12.66
CA LEU A 65 32.78 -26.40 -13.16
C LEU A 65 33.96 -25.43 -13.12
N GLU A 66 33.74 -24.15 -13.43
CA GLU A 66 34.78 -23.12 -13.32
C GLU A 66 35.22 -22.94 -11.86
N LEU A 67 34.27 -22.90 -10.91
CA LEU A 67 34.57 -22.78 -9.49
C LEU A 67 35.32 -24.01 -8.94
N SER A 68 34.97 -25.23 -9.38
CA SER A 68 35.69 -26.44 -8.95
C SER A 68 37.11 -26.49 -9.52
N ALA A 69 37.31 -26.06 -10.77
CA ALA A 69 38.63 -25.93 -11.38
C ALA A 69 39.51 -24.91 -10.63
N ASP A 70 38.93 -23.77 -10.26
CA ASP A 70 39.64 -22.71 -9.55
C ASP A 70 40.04 -23.14 -8.12
N ARG A 71 39.18 -23.90 -7.41
CA ARG A 71 39.52 -24.48 -6.10
C ARG A 71 40.70 -25.44 -6.18
N LEU A 72 40.69 -26.36 -7.15
CA LEU A 72 41.79 -27.30 -7.36
C LEU A 72 43.09 -26.58 -7.76
N GLN A 73 43.01 -25.46 -8.49
CA GLN A 73 44.17 -24.64 -8.81
C GLN A 73 44.71 -23.85 -7.62
N ALA A 74 43.83 -23.35 -6.75
CA ALA A 74 44.23 -22.71 -5.51
C ALA A 74 44.94 -23.71 -4.57
N GLU A 75 44.45 -24.95 -4.49
CA GLU A 75 45.14 -26.02 -3.75
C GLU A 75 46.53 -26.34 -4.33
N LEU A 76 46.69 -26.33 -5.67
CA LEU A 76 48.01 -26.50 -6.30
C LEU A 76 48.97 -25.33 -6.01
N ALA A 77 48.45 -24.10 -6.01
CA ALA A 77 49.23 -22.92 -5.66
C ALA A 77 49.68 -22.94 -4.19
N LEU A 78 48.80 -23.34 -3.27
CA LEU A 78 49.09 -23.46 -1.84
C LEU A 78 50.09 -24.58 -1.52
N THR A 79 50.10 -25.66 -2.31
CA THR A 79 51.06 -26.78 -2.14
C THR A 79 52.42 -26.52 -2.81
N GLY A 80 52.62 -25.35 -3.43
CA GLY A 80 53.90 -24.93 -4.00
C GLY A 80 54.35 -25.71 -5.24
N LYS A 81 53.43 -26.45 -5.89
CA LYS A 81 53.77 -27.37 -6.99
C LYS A 81 53.59 -26.72 -8.37
N GLY A 82 54.54 -25.87 -8.74
CA GLY A 82 54.77 -25.42 -10.13
C GLY A 82 53.93 -24.22 -10.59
N PRO A 83 54.33 -23.56 -11.70
CA PRO A 83 53.67 -22.35 -12.19
C PRO A 83 52.24 -22.65 -12.69
N LEU A 84 51.29 -21.77 -12.35
CA LEU A 84 49.91 -21.81 -12.84
C LEU A 84 49.90 -21.73 -14.37
N HIS A 85 48.96 -22.45 -15.01
CA HIS A 85 48.73 -22.34 -16.44
C HIS A 85 48.39 -20.87 -16.82
N PRO A 86 48.88 -20.32 -17.95
CA PRO A 86 48.68 -18.90 -18.28
C PRO A 86 47.21 -18.48 -18.36
N ILE A 87 46.29 -19.39 -18.72
CA ILE A 87 44.85 -19.13 -18.73
C ILE A 87 44.30 -19.01 -17.29
N ALA A 88 44.70 -19.90 -16.38
CA ALA A 88 44.37 -19.85 -14.96
C ALA A 88 44.91 -18.58 -14.29
N ALA A 89 46.16 -18.22 -14.59
CA ALA A 89 46.80 -17.01 -14.08
C ALA A 89 46.07 -15.73 -14.55
N ARG A 90 45.61 -15.68 -15.82
CA ARG A 90 44.79 -14.57 -16.33
C ARG A 90 43.42 -14.49 -15.66
N ARG A 91 42.76 -15.64 -15.42
CA ARG A 91 41.46 -15.70 -14.74
C ARG A 91 41.56 -15.24 -13.28
N ALA A 92 42.62 -15.64 -12.58
CA ALA A 92 42.94 -15.19 -11.23
C ALA A 92 43.27 -13.69 -11.17
N ALA A 93 44.06 -13.18 -12.12
CA ALA A 93 44.42 -11.76 -12.22
C ALA A 93 43.19 -10.86 -12.50
N ALA A 94 42.29 -11.30 -13.38
CA ALA A 94 41.05 -10.57 -13.67
C ALA A 94 40.13 -10.45 -12.44
N ARG A 95 40.12 -11.46 -11.56
CA ARG A 95 39.36 -11.41 -10.29
C ARG A 95 40.05 -10.57 -9.22
N MET A 96 41.38 -10.58 -9.15
CA MET A 96 42.11 -9.69 -8.25
C MET A 96 41.92 -8.21 -8.60
N GLN A 97 41.74 -7.89 -9.89
CA GLN A 97 41.37 -6.54 -10.34
C GLN A 97 39.92 -6.17 -10.01
N ALA A 98 39.05 -7.16 -9.79
CA ALA A 98 37.65 -6.97 -9.40
C ALA A 98 37.42 -6.91 -7.87
N MET A 99 38.45 -7.12 -7.05
CA MET A 99 38.38 -6.98 -5.59
C MET A 99 38.73 -5.55 -5.14
N PRO A 100 37.93 -4.90 -4.27
CA PRO A 100 38.28 -3.60 -3.70
C PRO A 100 39.53 -3.69 -2.81
N THR A 101 40.40 -2.70 -2.91
CA THR A 101 41.76 -2.67 -2.33
C THR A 101 41.86 -3.00 -0.84
N ALA A 102 42.92 -3.73 -0.49
CA ALA A 102 43.24 -4.37 0.80
C ALA A 102 43.36 -3.50 2.07
N SER A 103 42.89 -2.24 2.06
CA SER A 103 42.86 -1.41 3.28
C SER A 103 41.72 -1.78 4.24
N ALA A 104 40.74 -2.59 3.82
CA ALA A 104 39.56 -2.94 4.62
C ALA A 104 39.70 -4.21 5.48
N ILE A 105 40.74 -5.03 5.29
CA ILE A 105 40.80 -6.40 5.85
C ILE A 105 41.25 -6.45 7.33
N LYS A 106 41.68 -5.34 7.94
CA LYS A 106 42.21 -5.35 9.32
C LYS A 106 41.19 -5.39 10.46
N LYS A 107 39.88 -5.56 10.22
CA LYS A 107 38.86 -5.59 11.28
C LYS A 107 37.93 -6.82 11.32
N ALA A 108 38.28 -7.93 10.68
CA ALA A 108 37.51 -9.17 10.80
C ALA A 108 38.12 -10.13 11.83
N SER A 109 37.81 -9.94 13.11
CA SER A 109 37.91 -11.03 14.11
C SER A 109 36.53 -11.30 14.69
N VAL A 110 35.97 -12.46 14.34
CA VAL A 110 34.71 -12.98 14.89
C VAL A 110 34.94 -13.44 16.32
N VAL A 111 34.12 -12.97 17.28
CA VAL A 111 34.20 -13.40 18.68
C VAL A 111 33.79 -14.87 18.77
N ALA A 112 34.67 -15.72 19.30
CA ALA A 112 34.41 -17.14 19.48
C ALA A 112 33.41 -17.39 20.64
N PRO A 113 32.55 -18.44 20.57
CA PRO A 113 31.46 -18.67 21.52
C PRO A 113 31.91 -18.91 22.97
N THR A 114 33.18 -19.23 23.20
CA THR A 114 33.71 -19.54 24.54
C THR A 114 34.06 -18.31 25.38
N ALA A 115 33.96 -17.09 24.83
CA ALA A 115 34.13 -15.85 25.61
C ALA A 115 32.87 -15.47 26.41
N ILE A 116 31.76 -16.17 26.21
CA ILE A 116 30.48 -15.93 26.90
C ILE A 116 30.49 -16.67 28.25
N SER A 117 31.25 -16.17 29.21
CA SER A 117 31.03 -16.52 30.62
C SER A 117 31.59 -15.47 31.58
N LYS A 118 30.90 -14.33 31.67
CA LYS A 118 30.71 -13.59 32.93
C LYS A 118 29.32 -12.95 32.93
N PRO A 119 28.44 -13.29 33.90
CA PRO A 119 27.15 -12.64 34.02
C PRO A 119 27.35 -11.25 34.61
N GLY A 120 26.88 -10.20 33.90
CA GLY A 120 26.79 -8.84 34.47
C GLY A 120 27.27 -7.68 33.60
N ILE A 121 27.84 -7.90 32.41
CA ILE A 121 28.15 -6.81 31.46
C ILE A 121 27.35 -7.09 30.19
N GLY A 122 26.28 -6.33 29.97
CA GLY A 122 25.48 -6.42 28.76
C GLY A 122 26.29 -5.97 27.55
N LEU A 123 26.25 -6.75 26.47
CA LEU A 123 26.79 -6.36 25.16
C LEU A 123 26.06 -5.11 24.65
N SER A 124 26.81 -4.15 24.14
CA SER A 124 26.30 -2.90 23.56
C SER A 124 26.18 -3.02 22.04
N ALA A 125 25.46 -2.09 21.37
CA ALA A 125 25.35 -2.09 19.91
C ALA A 125 26.70 -2.00 19.18
N GLU A 126 27.75 -1.52 19.87
CA GLU A 126 29.13 -1.43 19.38
C GLU A 126 29.79 -2.80 19.21
N ASP A 127 29.28 -3.85 19.87
CA ASP A 127 29.83 -5.22 19.84
C ASP A 127 29.26 -6.09 18.70
N LEU A 128 28.25 -5.60 17.97
CA LEU A 128 27.62 -6.30 16.85
C LEU A 128 28.41 -6.09 15.55
N THR A 129 28.73 -7.18 14.84
CA THR A 129 29.40 -7.08 13.53
C THR A 129 28.46 -6.53 12.46
N ASP A 130 29.02 -6.00 11.36
CA ASP A 130 28.22 -5.48 10.23
C ASP A 130 27.28 -6.55 9.66
N PHE A 131 27.73 -7.82 9.64
CA PHE A 131 26.89 -8.94 9.25
C PHE A 131 25.75 -9.20 10.23
N ASP A 132 25.99 -9.12 11.55
CA ASP A 132 24.94 -9.31 12.57
C ASP A 132 23.88 -8.20 12.49
N ARG A 133 24.28 -6.97 12.20
CA ARG A 133 23.38 -5.82 12.01
C ARG A 133 22.53 -5.98 10.75
N VAL A 134 23.13 -6.41 9.64
CA VAL A 134 22.40 -6.72 8.41
C VAL A 134 21.47 -7.91 8.62
N ALA A 135 21.90 -8.92 9.39
CA ALA A 135 21.08 -10.08 9.68
C ALA A 135 19.85 -9.72 10.54
N LEU A 136 20.03 -8.90 11.56
CA LEU A 136 18.96 -8.31 12.37
C LEU A 136 18.01 -7.45 11.52
N ALA A 137 18.54 -6.61 10.62
CA ALA A 137 17.72 -5.80 9.74
C ALA A 137 16.86 -6.66 8.80
N ILE A 138 17.41 -7.73 8.24
CA ILE A 138 16.66 -8.65 7.38
C ILE A 138 15.60 -9.40 8.18
N LEU A 139 15.91 -9.80 9.41
CA LEU A 139 14.96 -10.42 10.35
C LEU A 139 13.82 -9.47 10.70
N VAL A 140 14.12 -8.22 11.05
CA VAL A 140 13.13 -7.19 11.43
C VAL A 140 12.26 -6.81 10.23
N VAL A 141 12.86 -6.57 9.06
CA VAL A 141 12.14 -6.23 7.82
C VAL A 141 11.29 -7.40 7.32
N SER A 142 11.74 -8.64 7.55
CA SER A 142 10.99 -9.84 7.14
C SER A 142 9.99 -10.33 8.19
N GLY A 143 9.84 -9.61 9.32
CA GLY A 143 8.90 -9.95 10.39
C GLY A 143 9.27 -11.22 11.18
N GLY A 144 10.55 -11.61 11.19
CA GLY A 144 11.07 -12.79 11.87
C GLY A 144 11.80 -13.77 10.95
N TRP A 145 12.16 -14.94 11.50
CA TRP A 145 12.84 -16.01 10.77
C TRP A 145 11.84 -16.79 9.90
N ASN A 146 11.99 -16.71 8.58
CA ASN A 146 11.18 -17.45 7.59
C ASN A 146 12.03 -17.91 6.40
N ALA A 147 11.47 -18.75 5.53
CA ALA A 147 12.21 -19.36 4.40
C ALA A 147 12.80 -18.32 3.40
N THR A 148 12.22 -17.12 3.35
CA THR A 148 12.69 -16.02 2.50
C THR A 148 13.83 -15.25 3.18
N CYS A 149 13.74 -15.03 4.48
CA CYS A 149 14.80 -14.48 5.32
C CYS A 149 16.04 -15.39 5.30
N ALA A 150 15.86 -16.70 5.45
CA ALA A 150 16.94 -17.69 5.37
C ALA A 150 17.64 -17.69 4.00
N LYS A 151 16.88 -17.58 2.90
CA LYS A 151 17.46 -17.46 1.54
C LYS A 151 18.20 -16.14 1.33
N ARG A 152 17.68 -15.02 1.83
CA ARG A 152 18.32 -13.70 1.71
C ARG A 152 19.58 -13.59 2.54
N LEU A 153 19.56 -14.15 3.76
CA LEU A 153 20.73 -14.24 4.62
C LEU A 153 21.80 -15.16 4.06
N ALA A 154 21.41 -16.27 3.41
CA ALA A 154 22.37 -17.16 2.75
C ALA A 154 23.07 -16.49 1.55
N ILE A 155 22.35 -15.65 0.79
CA ILE A 155 22.93 -14.89 -0.33
C ILE A 155 23.90 -13.81 0.18
N ILE A 156 23.51 -13.07 1.22
CA ILE A 156 24.32 -11.98 1.77
C ILE A 156 25.51 -12.51 2.59
N ALA A 157 25.37 -13.67 3.24
CA ALA A 157 26.47 -14.31 3.96
C ALA A 157 27.63 -14.68 3.02
N GLU A 158 27.34 -15.00 1.75
CA GLU A 158 28.35 -15.25 0.72
C GLU A 158 29.16 -13.98 0.41
N ASP A 159 28.52 -12.80 0.40
CA ASP A 159 29.16 -11.49 0.19
C ASP A 159 30.05 -11.06 1.37
N TYR A 160 29.75 -11.54 2.59
CA TYR A 160 30.54 -11.28 3.81
C TYR A 160 31.49 -12.45 4.17
N GLY A 161 31.59 -13.49 3.34
CA GLY A 161 32.49 -14.63 3.55
C GLY A 161 32.11 -15.58 4.70
N VAL A 162 30.84 -15.57 5.14
CA VAL A 162 30.33 -16.39 6.25
C VAL A 162 29.74 -17.69 5.71
N SER A 163 30.23 -18.84 6.19
CA SER A 163 29.71 -20.15 5.76
C SER A 163 28.29 -20.40 6.28
N VAL A 164 27.48 -21.14 5.51
CA VAL A 164 26.08 -21.50 5.88
C VAL A 164 25.99 -22.18 7.26
N SER A 165 27.01 -22.95 7.66
CA SER A 165 27.12 -23.58 8.98
C SER A 165 27.40 -22.60 10.13
N HIS A 166 27.98 -21.43 9.86
CA HIS A 166 28.15 -20.36 10.84
C HIS A 166 26.90 -19.49 10.96
N LEU A 167 26.11 -19.38 9.88
CA LEU A 167 24.85 -18.64 9.84
C LEU A 167 23.84 -19.14 10.88
N GLU A 168 23.67 -20.45 11.01
CA GLU A 168 22.78 -21.04 12.02
C GLU A 168 23.24 -20.73 13.46
N ARG A 169 24.56 -20.70 13.71
CA ARG A 169 25.11 -20.32 15.03
C ARG A 169 24.93 -18.84 15.35
N VAL A 170 25.11 -17.97 14.37
CA VAL A 170 24.90 -16.51 14.51
C VAL A 170 23.43 -16.22 14.81
N VAL A 171 22.51 -16.88 14.10
CA VAL A 171 21.06 -16.74 14.32
C VAL A 171 20.64 -17.29 15.68
N LEU A 172 21.21 -18.41 16.14
CA LEU A 172 20.98 -18.94 17.49
C LEU A 172 21.53 -18.01 18.58
N GLY A 173 22.70 -17.40 18.36
CA GLY A 173 23.27 -16.38 19.26
C GLY A 173 22.41 -15.12 19.33
N LEU A 174 21.91 -14.63 18.19
CA LEU A 174 21.04 -13.45 18.08
C LEU A 174 19.65 -13.69 18.69
N THR A 175 19.09 -14.89 18.56
CA THR A 175 17.81 -15.26 19.19
C THR A 175 17.93 -15.43 20.71
N ALA A 176 19.05 -15.98 21.20
CA ALA A 176 19.36 -15.99 22.64
C ALA A 176 19.56 -14.55 23.19
N PHE A 177 20.24 -13.69 22.44
CA PHE A 177 20.43 -12.27 22.75
C PHE A 177 19.10 -11.48 22.80
N LEU A 178 18.21 -11.70 21.83
CA LEU A 178 16.86 -11.10 21.82
C LEU A 178 15.98 -11.59 22.99
N SER A 179 16.19 -12.83 23.46
CA SER A 179 15.43 -13.39 24.59
C SER A 179 15.84 -12.85 25.97
N GLN A 180 17.01 -12.22 26.08
CA GLN A 180 17.58 -11.79 27.37
C GLN A 180 17.63 -10.26 27.58
N GLY A 181 17.21 -9.43 26.63
CA GLY A 181 17.52 -7.99 26.62
C GLY A 181 16.40 -7.02 26.97
N ASP A 182 16.34 -6.57 28.23
CA ASP A 182 15.59 -5.38 28.70
C ASP A 182 16.18 -4.03 28.18
N GLY A 183 17.19 -4.08 27.30
CA GLY A 183 17.92 -2.91 26.79
C GLY A 183 17.67 -2.53 25.31
N MET A 184 16.80 -3.24 24.58
CA MET A 184 16.77 -3.15 23.11
C MET A 184 15.80 -2.12 22.49
N ARG A 185 14.99 -1.39 23.26
CA ARG A 185 14.06 -0.40 22.68
C ARG A 185 14.76 0.83 22.08
N SER A 186 15.98 1.15 22.53
CA SER A 186 16.76 2.31 22.05
C SER A 186 17.65 1.98 20.84
N ALA A 187 18.19 0.76 20.75
CA ALA A 187 19.19 0.38 19.73
C ALA A 187 18.59 -0.10 18.40
N MET A 188 17.28 -0.37 18.33
CA MET A 188 16.63 -0.88 17.12
C MET A 188 16.48 0.19 16.02
N GLY A 189 16.51 1.48 16.39
CA GLY A 189 16.62 2.61 15.47
C GLY A 189 17.98 2.66 14.79
N ASP A 190 19.05 2.63 15.57
CA ASP A 190 20.44 2.71 15.09
C ASP A 190 20.84 1.53 14.19
N VAL A 191 20.35 0.32 14.49
CA VAL A 191 20.60 -0.88 13.67
C VAL A 191 19.83 -0.82 12.35
N GLY A 192 18.61 -0.27 12.35
CA GLY A 192 17.83 -0.03 11.12
C GLY A 192 18.42 1.05 10.23
N GLU A 193 18.97 2.12 10.83
CA GLU A 193 19.56 3.26 10.13
C GLU A 193 20.95 2.94 9.55
N SER A 194 21.77 2.18 10.30
CA SER A 194 23.06 1.65 9.84
C SER A 194 22.90 0.59 8.73
N ALA A 195 21.86 -0.24 8.80
CA ALA A 195 21.56 -1.22 7.75
C ALA A 195 21.06 -0.55 6.46
N ARG A 196 20.27 0.52 6.57
CA ARG A 196 19.78 1.29 5.41
C ARG A 196 20.89 2.07 4.72
N THR A 197 21.81 2.66 5.48
CA THR A 197 23.00 3.36 4.95
C THR A 197 24.00 2.40 4.32
N THR A 198 24.23 1.23 4.92
CA THR A 198 25.10 0.17 4.35
C THR A 198 24.48 -0.48 3.10
N TRP A 199 23.15 -0.66 3.06
CA TRP A 199 22.42 -1.17 1.90
C TRP A 199 22.44 -0.17 0.73
N MET A 200 22.31 1.13 1.01
CA MET A 200 22.43 2.21 0.02
C MET A 200 23.88 2.44 -0.48
N ALA A 201 24.88 2.12 0.35
CA ALA A 201 26.30 2.28 0.02
C ALA A 201 26.90 1.08 -0.75
N ALA A 202 26.19 -0.06 -0.79
CA ALA A 202 26.58 -1.18 -1.65
C ALA A 202 26.39 -0.79 -3.14
N PRO A 203 27.36 -1.03 -4.02
CA PRO A 203 27.24 -0.64 -5.43
C PRO A 203 26.12 -1.43 -6.10
N HIS A 204 24.96 -0.80 -6.24
CA HIS A 204 23.82 -1.33 -7.00
C HIS A 204 24.13 -1.26 -8.50
N THR A 205 24.65 -2.35 -9.08
CA THR A 205 24.49 -2.60 -10.52
C THR A 205 23.05 -3.03 -10.76
N MET A 206 22.13 -2.08 -10.84
CA MET A 206 20.92 -2.11 -11.66
C MET A 206 20.18 -0.78 -11.51
N SER A 207 20.37 0.11 -12.48
CA SER A 207 19.64 1.37 -12.57
C SER A 207 18.22 1.11 -13.08
N ARG A 208 17.24 1.88 -12.58
CA ARG A 208 15.86 1.93 -13.11
C ARG A 208 15.79 2.33 -14.59
N ALA A 209 16.85 2.94 -15.13
CA ALA A 209 16.97 3.27 -16.56
C ALA A 209 17.17 2.02 -17.43
N ASP A 210 17.94 1.02 -16.97
CA ASP A 210 18.23 -0.20 -17.75
C ASP A 210 17.00 -1.12 -17.89
N VAL A 211 16.09 -1.08 -16.92
CA VAL A 211 14.81 -1.82 -16.94
C VAL A 211 13.80 -1.18 -17.89
N ALA A 212 13.87 0.15 -18.05
CA ALA A 212 13.01 0.92 -18.96
C ALA A 212 13.51 0.86 -20.42
N GLU A 213 14.82 0.98 -20.66
CA GLU A 213 15.44 0.82 -21.98
C GLU A 213 15.20 -0.59 -22.53
N GLY A 214 15.39 -1.63 -21.72
CA GLY A 214 15.14 -3.01 -22.16
C GLY A 214 13.67 -3.34 -22.45
N ALA A 215 12.69 -2.57 -21.95
CA ALA A 215 11.27 -2.79 -22.22
C ALA A 215 10.83 -2.07 -23.51
N VAL A 216 11.31 -0.84 -23.72
CA VAL A 216 11.06 -0.05 -24.93
C VAL A 216 11.79 -0.65 -26.13
N GLU A 217 13.02 -1.13 -25.95
CA GLU A 217 13.81 -1.75 -27.02
C GLU A 217 13.27 -3.14 -27.41
N ARG A 218 12.67 -3.90 -26.49
CA ARG A 218 11.93 -5.15 -26.79
C ARG A 218 10.61 -4.91 -27.52
N VAL A 219 9.97 -3.75 -27.32
CA VAL A 219 8.75 -3.37 -28.03
C VAL A 219 9.10 -2.81 -29.40
N PHE A 220 10.14 -1.98 -29.52
CA PHE A 220 10.62 -1.48 -30.81
C PHE A 220 11.24 -2.57 -31.68
N THR A 221 12.01 -3.52 -31.13
CA THR A 221 12.52 -4.66 -31.91
C THR A 221 11.38 -5.58 -32.37
N ARG A 222 10.38 -5.83 -31.53
CA ARG A 222 9.20 -6.64 -31.90
C ARG A 222 8.30 -5.93 -32.93
N ILE A 223 8.20 -4.60 -32.90
CA ILE A 223 7.49 -3.80 -33.91
C ILE A 223 8.31 -3.73 -35.21
N ASN A 224 9.63 -3.58 -35.12
CA ASN A 224 10.53 -3.53 -36.26
C ASN A 224 10.61 -4.88 -36.99
N ASP A 225 10.60 -6.01 -36.25
CA ASP A 225 10.56 -7.36 -36.82
C ASP A 225 9.22 -7.66 -37.50
N VAL A 226 8.09 -7.23 -36.90
CA VAL A 226 6.75 -7.37 -37.51
C VAL A 226 6.59 -6.50 -38.76
N LEU A 227 7.11 -5.27 -38.74
CA LEU A 227 7.12 -4.39 -39.93
C LEU A 227 8.04 -4.90 -41.03
N ARG A 228 9.18 -5.51 -40.68
CA ARG A 228 10.14 -6.05 -41.64
C ARG A 228 9.64 -7.34 -42.32
N ASP A 229 8.88 -8.17 -41.59
CA ASP A 229 8.22 -9.36 -42.14
C ASP A 229 7.00 -9.01 -43.02
N GLU A 230 6.22 -7.98 -42.67
CA GLU A 230 5.06 -7.59 -43.48
C GLU A 230 5.43 -6.86 -44.77
N VAL A 231 6.44 -5.98 -44.73
CA VAL A 231 6.95 -5.23 -45.91
C VAL A 231 7.63 -6.14 -46.93
N GLY A 232 8.21 -7.28 -46.49
CA GLY A 232 8.82 -8.26 -47.39
C GLY A 232 7.85 -9.20 -48.12
N SER A 233 6.58 -9.28 -47.69
CA SER A 233 5.68 -10.38 -48.09
C SER A 233 4.86 -10.15 -49.38
N GLY A 234 4.89 -8.96 -49.98
CA GLY A 234 4.33 -8.69 -51.33
C GLY A 234 2.85 -9.02 -51.59
N SER A 235 2.08 -9.45 -50.58
CA SER A 235 0.70 -9.93 -50.73
C SER A 235 -0.32 -8.81 -50.53
N ALA A 236 -1.35 -8.76 -51.37
CA ALA A 236 -2.43 -7.76 -51.32
C ALA A 236 -3.17 -7.71 -49.95
N LYS A 237 -3.20 -8.82 -49.20
CA LYS A 237 -3.76 -8.86 -47.84
C LYS A 237 -2.85 -8.21 -46.79
N SER A 238 -1.53 -8.25 -46.99
CA SER A 238 -0.56 -7.53 -46.14
C SER A 238 -0.68 -6.02 -46.35
N GLN A 239 -0.80 -5.56 -47.60
CA GLN A 239 -0.96 -4.12 -47.91
C GLN A 239 -2.22 -3.51 -47.31
N ILE A 240 -3.35 -4.24 -47.25
CA ILE A 240 -4.57 -3.74 -46.60
C ILE A 240 -4.37 -3.63 -45.08
N ARG A 241 -3.69 -4.59 -44.44
CA ARG A 241 -3.40 -4.53 -43.00
C ARG A 241 -2.41 -3.42 -42.65
N LEU A 242 -1.37 -3.24 -43.48
CA LEU A 242 -0.42 -2.14 -43.32
C LEU A 242 -1.15 -0.79 -43.44
N THR A 243 -2.06 -0.65 -44.41
CA THR A 243 -2.88 0.56 -44.59
C THR A 243 -3.76 0.83 -43.37
N VAL A 244 -4.36 -0.20 -42.77
CA VAL A 244 -5.17 -0.07 -41.54
C VAL A 244 -4.31 0.33 -40.35
N ILE A 245 -3.13 -0.26 -40.18
CA ILE A 245 -2.20 0.08 -39.08
C ILE A 245 -1.72 1.52 -39.22
N PHE A 246 -1.30 1.95 -40.42
CA PHE A 246 -0.89 3.34 -40.67
C PHE A 246 -2.05 4.33 -40.57
N ALA A 247 -3.28 3.94 -40.95
CA ALA A 247 -4.46 4.78 -40.76
C ALA A 247 -4.82 4.94 -39.27
N CYS A 248 -4.71 3.89 -38.46
CA CYS A 248 -4.89 3.97 -37.01
C CYS A 248 -3.79 4.80 -36.35
N PHE A 249 -2.54 4.68 -36.81
CA PHE A 249 -1.43 5.49 -36.31
C PHE A 249 -1.59 6.97 -36.69
N ALA A 250 -2.03 7.26 -37.93
CA ALA A 250 -2.33 8.60 -38.39
C ALA A 250 -3.52 9.22 -37.63
N LEU A 251 -4.58 8.45 -37.36
CA LEU A 251 -5.72 8.92 -36.55
C LEU A 251 -5.34 9.17 -35.09
N ALA A 252 -4.48 8.31 -34.51
CA ALA A 252 -3.93 8.53 -33.18
C ALA A 252 -3.04 9.78 -33.12
N TRP A 253 -2.25 10.03 -34.17
CA TRP A 253 -1.42 11.23 -34.29
C TRP A 253 -2.24 12.49 -34.54
N ILE A 254 -3.32 12.42 -35.32
CA ILE A 254 -4.27 13.52 -35.53
C ILE A 254 -5.03 13.81 -34.22
N GLY A 255 -5.37 12.78 -33.44
CA GLY A 255 -5.97 12.94 -32.10
C GLY A 255 -5.01 13.55 -31.09
N ALA A 256 -3.73 13.14 -31.11
CA ALA A 256 -2.68 13.69 -30.26
C ALA A 256 -2.33 15.14 -30.64
N LEU A 257 -2.26 15.45 -31.94
CA LEU A 257 -2.12 16.83 -32.44
C LEU A 257 -3.37 17.66 -32.12
N GLY A 258 -4.57 17.11 -32.27
CA GLY A 258 -5.80 17.79 -31.90
C GLY A 258 -5.87 18.11 -30.40
N TYR A 259 -5.40 17.20 -29.56
CA TYR A 259 -5.27 17.44 -28.12
C TYR A 259 -4.22 18.52 -27.80
N LEU A 260 -3.07 18.51 -28.50
CA LEU A 260 -2.00 19.49 -28.31
C LEU A 260 -2.31 20.89 -28.87
N PHE A 261 -3.13 21.00 -29.91
CA PHE A 261 -3.46 22.28 -30.56
C PHE A 261 -4.77 22.91 -30.09
N PHE A 262 -5.72 22.14 -29.53
CA PHE A 262 -7.03 22.66 -29.11
C PHE A 262 -7.25 22.66 -27.59
N TRP A 263 -6.28 22.22 -26.78
CA TRP A 263 -6.35 22.28 -25.31
C TRP A 263 -5.41 23.34 -24.73
N ASN A 264 -5.42 24.54 -25.30
CA ASN A 264 -5.11 25.76 -24.57
C ASN A 264 -5.60 26.98 -25.36
N ASP A 265 -6.80 27.45 -25.01
CA ASP A 265 -7.23 28.85 -25.03
C ASP A 265 -8.76 28.88 -24.90
N ASN A 266 -9.26 29.43 -23.78
CA ASN A 266 -10.43 30.31 -23.77
C ASN A 266 -10.78 30.71 -22.32
N ALA A 267 -10.10 31.76 -21.85
CA ALA A 267 -10.67 32.72 -20.91
C ALA A 267 -10.36 34.12 -21.44
N ALA A 268 -11.32 34.73 -22.17
CA ALA A 268 -11.73 36.14 -22.05
C ALA A 268 -12.54 36.64 -23.27
N VAL A 269 -13.75 37.12 -22.97
CA VAL A 269 -14.45 38.29 -23.55
C VAL A 269 -14.87 38.25 -25.03
N SER A 270 -16.18 38.21 -25.25
CA SER A 270 -16.89 39.03 -26.25
C SER A 270 -18.33 39.24 -25.77
N GLY A 271 -18.65 40.49 -25.43
CA GLY A 271 -20.01 40.98 -25.26
C GLY A 271 -20.58 41.56 -26.57
N ASP A 272 -21.80 42.08 -26.44
CA ASP A 272 -22.70 42.73 -27.43
C ASP A 272 -23.43 41.77 -28.38
N GLY A 273 -24.75 41.84 -28.59
CA GLY A 273 -25.93 42.55 -28.07
C GLY A 273 -27.14 41.75 -28.63
N GLU A 274 -28.42 41.85 -28.25
CA GLU A 274 -29.25 42.98 -27.85
C GLU A 274 -30.59 42.42 -27.28
N ILE A 275 -31.07 43.05 -26.21
CA ILE A 275 -32.45 43.52 -25.96
C ILE A 275 -33.61 42.49 -25.96
N LYS A 276 -34.16 42.21 -24.76
CA LYS A 276 -35.50 42.70 -24.33
C LYS A 276 -35.80 42.35 -22.87
N ALA A 277 -36.05 43.39 -22.07
CA ALA A 277 -36.85 43.37 -20.85
C ALA A 277 -37.97 44.42 -21.05
N PRO A 278 -38.94 44.60 -20.14
CA PRO A 278 -39.72 43.68 -19.29
C PRO A 278 -41.24 43.95 -19.49
N LEU A 279 -42.16 43.17 -18.88
CA LEU A 279 -43.52 43.59 -18.43
C LEU A 279 -44.26 42.36 -17.83
N VAL A 280 -44.57 42.30 -16.54
CA VAL A 280 -45.78 42.80 -15.81
C VAL A 280 -46.96 41.80 -15.79
N ALA A 281 -47.37 41.51 -14.54
CA ALA A 281 -48.69 41.16 -13.99
C ALA A 281 -49.39 39.83 -14.35
N ASP A 282 -49.48 38.98 -13.32
CA ASP A 282 -50.71 38.63 -12.58
C ASP A 282 -51.98 38.29 -13.38
N THR A 283 -52.45 37.04 -13.25
CA THR A 283 -53.84 36.68 -12.91
C THR A 283 -54.07 35.16 -13.02
N GLY A 284 -54.80 34.61 -12.04
CA GLY A 284 -55.91 33.70 -12.34
C GLY A 284 -55.64 32.20 -12.36
N ASP A 285 -55.43 31.64 -11.18
CA ASP A 285 -56.34 30.66 -10.56
C ASP A 285 -57.00 29.58 -11.45
N SER A 286 -56.70 28.30 -11.15
CA SER A 286 -57.70 27.21 -11.15
C SER A 286 -57.15 25.93 -10.53
N SER A 287 -57.46 25.79 -9.25
CA SER A 287 -57.67 24.58 -8.45
C SER A 287 -57.76 23.21 -9.17
N LYS A 288 -57.10 22.19 -8.57
CA LYS A 288 -57.74 20.95 -8.06
C LYS A 288 -56.72 20.01 -7.39
N ASN A 289 -56.72 20.02 -6.06
CA ASN A 289 -57.00 18.87 -5.17
C ASN A 289 -56.20 18.96 -3.87
N ALA A 290 -56.95 19.25 -2.82
CA ALA A 290 -56.56 19.09 -1.43
C ALA A 290 -56.44 17.60 -1.05
N ALA A 291 -55.41 17.25 -0.28
CA ALA A 291 -55.51 16.50 0.97
C ALA A 291 -54.12 16.03 1.47
N SER A 292 -53.48 16.82 2.32
CA SER A 292 -52.84 16.35 3.56
C SER A 292 -52.24 17.56 4.28
N ALA A 293 -52.69 17.85 5.51
CA ALA A 293 -52.04 18.83 6.37
C ALA A 293 -50.56 18.44 6.58
N PRO A 294 -49.60 19.38 6.52
CA PRO A 294 -48.22 19.08 6.87
C PRO A 294 -48.14 18.87 8.40
N ARG A 295 -47.43 17.81 8.80
CA ARG A 295 -46.94 17.63 10.17
C ARG A 295 -46.13 18.89 10.54
N GLY A 296 -46.44 19.53 11.66
CA GLY A 296 -45.67 20.66 12.16
C GLY A 296 -44.21 20.27 12.40
N ASP A 297 -43.29 21.14 12.02
CA ASP A 297 -41.86 20.96 12.25
C ASP A 297 -41.57 20.87 13.75
N VAL A 298 -40.83 19.83 14.09
CA VAL A 298 -40.42 19.48 15.45
C VAL A 298 -38.89 19.61 15.48
N ASP A 299 -38.34 20.27 16.51
CA ASP A 299 -36.90 20.40 16.67
C ASP A 299 -36.21 19.04 16.96
N ALA A 300 -34.87 19.02 16.96
CA ALA A 300 -34.07 17.82 17.23
C ALA A 300 -34.30 17.19 18.63
N ASN A 301 -35.10 17.82 19.49
CA ASN A 301 -35.51 17.32 20.81
C ASN A 301 -37.02 17.03 20.90
N GLY A 302 -37.76 17.04 19.78
CA GLY A 302 -39.17 16.66 19.73
C GLY A 302 -40.16 17.71 20.24
N LYS A 303 -39.82 19.00 20.27
CA LYS A 303 -40.78 20.08 20.59
C LYS A 303 -41.23 20.88 19.36
N SER A 304 -42.51 21.26 19.33
CA SER A 304 -43.10 22.06 18.25
C SER A 304 -42.54 23.49 18.24
N VAL A 305 -42.02 23.93 17.11
CA VAL A 305 -41.46 25.27 16.92
C VAL A 305 -42.56 26.20 16.38
N ALA A 306 -42.81 27.33 17.05
CA ALA A 306 -43.71 28.37 16.56
C ALA A 306 -43.10 29.06 15.32
N PRO A 307 -43.91 29.58 14.37
CA PRO A 307 -43.40 30.06 13.08
C PRO A 307 -42.49 31.29 13.24
N ILE A 308 -41.27 31.20 12.70
CA ILE A 308 -40.20 32.19 12.82
C ILE A 308 -40.21 33.14 11.60
N ALA A 309 -39.89 34.41 11.84
CA ALA A 309 -39.68 35.44 10.82
C ALA A 309 -38.60 35.05 9.78
N ALA A 310 -38.68 35.64 8.58
CA ALA A 310 -37.92 35.30 7.37
C ALA A 310 -36.46 34.83 7.63
N LEU A 311 -36.20 33.55 7.35
CA LEU A 311 -34.88 32.92 7.38
C LEU A 311 -33.89 33.72 6.51
N ALA A 312 -32.72 34.04 7.04
CA ALA A 312 -31.64 34.61 6.24
C ALA A 312 -31.16 33.56 5.23
N ALA A 313 -31.10 33.93 3.94
CA ALA A 313 -30.54 33.03 2.95
C ALA A 313 -29.03 32.82 3.22
N PRO A 314 -28.53 31.56 3.20
CA PRO A 314 -27.10 31.31 3.33
C PRO A 314 -26.29 32.00 2.23
N ALA A 315 -25.05 32.38 2.54
CA ALA A 315 -24.11 32.90 1.56
C ALA A 315 -23.90 31.89 0.42
N LYS A 316 -24.03 32.36 -0.83
CA LYS A 316 -23.80 31.54 -2.03
C LYS A 316 -22.47 31.93 -2.66
N PHE A 317 -21.57 30.95 -2.76
CA PHE A 317 -20.29 31.13 -3.43
C PHE A 317 -20.32 30.46 -4.81
N PRO A 318 -19.69 31.06 -5.84
CA PRO A 318 -19.62 30.46 -7.17
C PRO A 318 -18.79 29.18 -7.22
N ARG A 319 -17.87 29.01 -6.26
CA ARG A 319 -17.13 27.77 -6.00
C ARG A 319 -17.17 27.44 -4.50
N PRO A 320 -17.13 26.16 -4.09
CA PRO A 320 -16.98 25.78 -2.69
C PRO A 320 -15.74 26.43 -2.06
N PRO A 321 -15.89 27.18 -0.96
CA PRO A 321 -14.75 27.76 -0.27
C PRO A 321 -13.85 26.70 0.37
N GLY A 322 -12.56 27.01 0.42
CA GLY A 322 -11.52 26.15 0.97
C GLY A 322 -10.51 25.72 -0.09
N PHE A 323 -9.42 25.10 0.37
CA PHE A 323 -8.34 24.65 -0.50
C PHE A 323 -7.73 23.36 0.03
N VAL A 324 -6.97 22.68 -0.85
CA VAL A 324 -6.18 21.50 -0.50
C VAL A 324 -4.72 21.93 -0.46
N ALA A 325 -4.07 21.71 0.68
CA ALA A 325 -2.66 22.03 0.86
C ALA A 325 -1.78 21.19 -0.08
N THR A 326 -0.70 21.77 -0.60
CA THR A 326 0.29 21.01 -1.35
C THR A 326 1.18 20.19 -0.42
N SER A 327 1.83 19.13 -0.93
CA SER A 327 2.76 18.32 -0.12
C SER A 327 3.96 19.14 0.32
N THR A 328 4.53 18.83 1.48
CA THR A 328 5.72 19.51 2.02
C THR A 328 6.87 19.57 1.02
N PRO A 329 7.50 20.74 0.79
CA PRO A 329 8.54 20.89 -0.22
C PRO A 329 9.68 19.88 -0.04
N ALA A 330 10.19 19.33 -1.16
CA ALA A 330 11.22 18.29 -1.13
C ALA A 330 12.46 18.69 -0.31
N ALA A 331 12.90 19.97 -0.41
CA ALA A 331 14.02 20.47 0.38
C ALA A 331 13.78 20.43 1.91
N VAL A 332 12.55 20.65 2.35
CA VAL A 332 12.17 20.54 3.77
C VAL A 332 12.14 19.09 4.19
N ALA A 333 11.60 18.20 3.35
CA ALA A 333 11.58 16.76 3.61
C ALA A 333 12.99 16.16 3.64
N GLU A 334 13.89 16.59 2.75
CA GLU A 334 15.30 16.21 2.73
C GLU A 334 16.02 16.70 3.98
N SER A 335 15.82 17.96 4.37
CA SER A 335 16.34 18.51 5.61
C SER A 335 15.85 17.70 6.82
N ALA A 336 14.55 17.45 6.93
CA ALA A 336 13.96 16.61 7.98
C ALA A 336 14.50 15.18 7.98
N SER A 337 14.76 14.59 6.81
CA SER A 337 15.37 13.27 6.71
C SER A 337 16.83 13.23 7.19
N ALA A 338 17.49 14.39 7.20
CA ALA A 338 18.84 14.56 7.75
C ALA A 338 18.83 14.91 9.25
N ALA A 339 17.70 14.76 9.96
CA ALA A 339 17.60 15.16 11.37
C ALA A 339 18.63 14.50 12.30
N ALA A 340 19.05 13.27 12.01
CA ALA A 340 20.13 12.60 12.73
C ALA A 340 21.46 13.39 12.70
N THR A 341 21.75 14.08 11.59
CA THR A 341 22.96 14.91 11.50
C THR A 341 22.92 16.11 12.44
N TRP A 342 21.74 16.68 12.70
CA TRP A 342 21.59 17.78 13.64
C TRP A 342 21.85 17.34 15.07
N LEU A 343 21.41 16.12 15.43
CA LEU A 343 21.67 15.53 16.75
C LEU A 343 23.17 15.29 16.95
N VAL A 344 23.86 14.76 15.93
CA VAL A 344 25.32 14.59 15.97
C VAL A 344 26.02 15.93 16.13
N ASP A 345 25.62 16.95 15.38
CA ASP A 345 26.18 18.31 15.48
C ASP A 345 25.93 18.92 16.89
N LEU A 346 24.77 18.66 17.51
CA LEU A 346 24.46 19.11 18.88
C LEU A 346 25.29 18.37 19.94
N ASP A 347 25.46 17.06 19.81
CA ASP A 347 26.31 16.28 20.72
C ASP A 347 27.77 16.69 20.59
N GLU A 348 28.25 16.95 19.36
CA GLU A 348 29.59 17.47 19.12
C GLU A 348 29.75 18.89 19.70
N SER A 349 28.72 19.74 19.58
CA SER A 349 28.70 21.05 20.22
C SER A 349 28.81 20.95 21.75
N ALA A 350 28.07 20.03 22.39
CA ALA A 350 28.17 19.79 23.84
C ALA A 350 29.58 19.34 24.25
N ARG A 351 30.21 18.44 23.47
CA ARG A 351 31.58 17.98 23.72
C ARG A 351 32.60 19.09 23.54
N ALA A 352 32.50 19.89 22.48
CA ALA A 352 33.38 21.02 22.22
C ALA A 352 33.27 22.09 23.33
N LEU A 353 32.04 22.37 23.79
CA LEU A 353 31.82 23.30 24.89
C LEU A 353 32.38 22.77 26.22
N THR A 354 32.27 21.46 26.47
CA THR A 354 32.88 20.81 27.62
C THR A 354 34.41 20.87 27.56
N ALA A 355 35.01 20.69 26.36
CA ALA A 355 36.45 20.86 26.15
C ALA A 355 36.91 22.31 26.39
N ALA A 356 36.07 23.29 26.07
CA ALA A 356 36.25 24.70 26.42
C ALA A 356 35.93 25.02 27.91
N LYS A 357 35.79 24.01 28.77
CA LYS A 357 35.45 24.14 30.20
C LYS A 357 34.14 24.89 30.45
N GLY A 358 33.20 24.78 29.51
CA GLY A 358 31.89 25.42 29.55
C GLY A 358 31.90 26.92 29.28
N ARG A 359 33.03 27.53 28.92
CA ARG A 359 33.13 28.97 28.69
C ARG A 359 33.08 29.31 27.20
N VAL A 360 32.32 30.35 26.86
CA VAL A 360 32.36 30.97 25.55
C VAL A 360 33.31 32.18 25.60
N ASP A 361 34.59 31.92 25.37
CA ASP A 361 35.68 32.89 25.53
C ASP A 361 36.36 33.30 24.20
N GLY A 362 35.83 32.82 23.07
CA GLY A 362 36.39 33.07 21.74
C GLY A 362 37.56 32.15 21.39
N SER A 363 37.86 31.14 22.21
CA SER A 363 38.74 30.02 21.83
C SER A 363 38.18 29.25 20.63
N SER A 364 39.06 28.60 19.85
CA SER A 364 38.66 27.82 18.67
C SER A 364 37.59 26.78 18.97
N GLU A 365 37.68 26.11 20.13
CA GLU A 365 36.69 25.12 20.57
C GLU A 365 35.35 25.76 20.96
N SER A 366 35.35 26.90 21.65
CA SER A 366 34.11 27.61 22.01
C SER A 366 33.40 28.21 20.78
N THR A 367 34.16 28.73 19.81
CA THR A 367 33.62 29.22 18.54
C THR A 367 33.05 28.07 17.71
N ARG A 368 33.76 26.95 17.61
CA ARG A 368 33.28 25.73 16.96
C ARG A 368 31.99 25.22 17.61
N ALA A 369 31.93 25.20 18.95
CA ALA A 369 30.73 24.78 19.68
C ALA A 369 29.50 25.62 19.31
N LEU A 370 29.64 26.96 19.31
CA LEU A 370 28.54 27.85 18.92
C LEU A 370 28.18 27.76 17.44
N GLU A 371 29.16 27.55 16.56
CA GLU A 371 28.91 27.39 15.13
C GLU A 371 28.12 26.10 14.82
N LEU A 372 28.51 24.98 15.45
CA LEU A 372 27.78 23.71 15.35
C LEU A 372 26.37 23.83 15.92
N LEU A 373 26.23 24.45 17.10
CA LEU A 373 24.93 24.70 17.73
C LEU A 373 24.00 25.52 16.83
N GLY A 374 24.49 26.67 16.34
CA GLY A 374 23.70 27.56 15.49
C GLY A 374 23.30 26.91 14.16
N LYS A 375 24.20 26.14 13.54
CA LYS A 375 23.89 25.39 12.31
C LYS A 375 22.84 24.30 12.55
N ALA A 376 23.01 23.50 13.59
CA ALA A 376 22.10 22.40 13.91
C ALA A 376 20.70 22.92 14.27
N LEU A 377 20.60 23.87 15.20
CA LEU A 377 19.32 24.46 15.59
C LEU A 377 18.65 25.18 14.43
N SER A 378 19.42 25.83 13.56
CA SER A 378 18.84 26.46 12.38
C SER A 378 18.23 25.44 11.43
N ARG A 379 18.92 24.35 11.10
CA ARG A 379 18.38 23.33 10.18
C ARG A 379 17.15 22.67 10.78
N ALA A 380 17.18 22.42 12.09
CA ALA A 380 16.03 21.94 12.83
C ALA A 380 14.86 22.93 12.75
N ALA A 381 15.08 24.21 12.99
CA ALA A 381 14.02 25.23 12.91
C ALA A 381 13.40 25.37 11.52
N ASP A 382 14.15 25.01 10.46
CA ASP A 382 13.69 25.06 9.07
C ASP A 382 12.82 23.84 8.69
N ALA A 383 12.89 22.73 9.44
CA ALA A 383 12.26 21.46 9.05
C ALA A 383 11.58 20.67 10.20
N TRP A 384 11.53 21.22 11.41
CA TRP A 384 10.99 20.53 12.59
C TRP A 384 9.55 20.01 12.44
N PRO A 385 8.60 20.65 11.71
CA PRO A 385 7.25 20.10 11.58
C PRO A 385 7.21 18.78 10.80
N ALA A 386 8.18 18.59 9.89
CA ALA A 386 8.32 17.38 9.08
C ALA A 386 9.27 16.33 9.70
N SER A 387 9.93 16.65 10.82
CA SER A 387 10.97 15.80 11.45
C SER A 387 10.43 14.66 12.32
N GLY A 388 9.12 14.61 12.59
CA GLY A 388 8.51 13.56 13.41
C GLY A 388 9.07 13.50 14.83
N GLY A 389 9.52 12.33 15.27
CA GLY A 389 10.05 12.09 16.61
C GLY A 389 11.35 12.85 16.93
N TYR A 390 12.18 13.12 15.92
CA TYR A 390 13.47 13.79 16.08
C TYR A 390 13.38 15.19 16.68
N ARG A 391 12.21 15.84 16.64
CA ARG A 391 11.99 17.11 17.32
C ARG A 391 12.23 17.00 18.83
N ALA A 392 11.66 15.98 19.47
CA ALA A 392 11.80 15.80 20.92
C ALA A 392 13.27 15.55 21.27
N ASP A 393 13.94 14.71 20.49
CA ASP A 393 15.37 14.41 20.64
C ASP A 393 16.23 15.67 20.44
N THR A 394 15.88 16.53 19.48
CA THR A 394 16.60 17.80 19.23
C THR A 394 16.46 18.75 20.41
N VAL A 395 15.27 18.87 20.99
CA VAL A 395 15.03 19.71 22.18
C VAL A 395 15.80 19.16 23.39
N GLN A 396 15.83 17.84 23.56
CA GLN A 396 16.59 17.19 24.63
C GLN A 396 18.10 17.36 24.47
N ALA A 397 18.63 17.19 23.25
CA ALA A 397 20.03 17.38 22.91
C ALA A 397 20.45 18.85 23.10
N PHE A 398 19.60 19.80 22.70
CA PHE A 398 19.81 21.22 23.02
C PHE A 398 19.89 21.48 24.52
N GLY A 399 19.00 20.87 25.32
CA GLY A 399 19.07 20.92 26.78
C GLY A 399 20.38 20.36 27.34
N ALA A 400 20.99 19.36 26.69
CA ALA A 400 22.31 18.85 27.07
C ALA A 400 23.43 19.85 26.77
N VAL A 401 23.43 20.46 25.58
CA VAL A 401 24.39 21.54 25.23
C VAL A 401 24.29 22.69 26.23
N ALA A 402 23.07 23.10 26.59
CA ALA A 402 22.82 24.18 27.53
C ALA A 402 23.39 23.90 28.93
N ARG A 403 23.35 22.63 29.39
CA ARG A 403 23.96 22.21 30.67
C ARG A 403 25.48 22.19 30.65
N SER A 404 26.09 22.01 29.48
CA SER A 404 27.55 22.07 29.31
C SER A 404 28.11 23.50 29.40
N ALA A 405 27.26 24.53 29.31
CA ALA A 405 27.66 25.94 29.43
C ALA A 405 27.78 26.37 30.89
N HIS A 406 28.79 27.18 31.21
CA HIS A 406 29.07 27.72 32.53
C HIS A 406 29.34 29.22 32.50
N GLY A 407 28.77 29.93 33.46
CA GLY A 407 28.85 31.39 33.58
C GLY A 407 27.73 32.11 32.83
N ALA A 408 27.29 33.24 33.38
CA ALA A 408 26.13 34.00 32.90
C ALA A 408 26.27 34.44 31.43
N ASP A 409 27.45 34.89 31.01
CA ASP A 409 27.70 35.35 29.64
C ASP A 409 27.66 34.19 28.63
N SER A 410 28.25 33.03 28.97
CA SER A 410 28.20 31.83 28.14
C SER A 410 26.76 31.34 27.98
N LEU A 411 26.00 31.27 29.08
CA LEU A 411 24.59 30.86 29.06
C LEU A 411 23.76 31.80 28.19
N ARG A 412 23.98 33.11 28.30
CA ARG A 412 23.33 34.11 27.45
C ARG A 412 23.64 33.88 25.97
N LEU A 413 24.91 33.69 25.61
CA LEU A 413 25.31 33.46 24.22
C LEU A 413 24.72 32.16 23.63
N VAL A 414 24.64 31.09 24.43
CA VAL A 414 23.97 29.84 24.04
C VAL A 414 22.47 30.08 23.81
N MET A 415 21.77 30.79 24.70
CA MET A 415 20.35 31.11 24.50
C MET A 415 20.10 32.04 23.29
N GLN A 416 21.03 32.95 23.01
CA GLN A 416 20.97 33.84 21.83
C GLN A 416 21.12 33.09 20.51
N SER A 417 21.80 31.93 20.51
CA SER A 417 21.94 31.07 19.33
C SER A 417 20.64 30.35 18.93
N VAL A 418 19.63 30.32 19.81
CA VAL A 418 18.32 29.73 19.51
C VAL A 418 17.63 30.55 18.40
N PRO A 419 17.16 29.92 17.31
CA PRO A 419 16.50 30.59 16.18
C PRO A 419 15.26 31.40 16.58
N GLY A 420 14.82 32.30 15.69
CA GLY A 420 13.64 33.14 15.89
C GLY A 420 13.91 34.49 16.59
N SER A 421 15.16 34.92 16.70
CA SER A 421 15.48 36.31 17.05
C SER A 421 15.32 37.23 15.83
N SER A 422 15.18 38.54 16.06
CA SER A 422 15.15 39.53 14.98
C SER A 422 16.42 39.50 14.12
N SER A 423 17.58 39.21 14.73
CA SER A 423 18.85 39.05 14.02
C SER A 423 18.89 37.80 13.14
N ASP A 424 18.39 36.66 13.63
CA ASP A 424 18.29 35.41 12.85
C ASP A 424 17.35 35.57 11.64
N LEU A 425 16.22 36.26 11.82
CA LEU A 425 15.27 36.52 10.74
C LEU A 425 15.78 37.55 9.72
N ALA A 426 16.60 38.52 10.13
CA ALA A 426 17.16 39.53 9.25
C ALA A 426 18.31 39.01 8.37
N GLN A 427 19.06 38.01 8.85
CA GLN A 427 20.21 37.46 8.14
C GLN A 427 19.86 36.59 6.93
N ARG A 428 18.57 36.24 6.73
CA ARG A 428 18.16 35.26 5.73
C ARG A 428 16.94 35.70 4.93
N ALA A 429 16.99 35.51 3.61
CA ALA A 429 15.83 35.63 2.74
C ALA A 429 14.91 34.40 2.90
N VAL A 430 14.22 34.31 4.03
CA VAL A 430 13.34 33.18 4.37
C VAL A 430 11.89 33.48 3.93
N PRO A 431 11.17 32.52 3.33
CA PRO A 431 9.73 32.61 3.07
C PRO A 431 8.92 32.96 4.32
N ALA A 432 7.77 33.63 4.16
CA ALA A 432 6.96 34.09 5.29
C ALA A 432 6.56 32.93 6.24
N TRP A 433 6.06 31.82 5.71
CA TRP A 433 5.72 30.63 6.50
C TRP A 433 6.88 30.06 7.32
N GLN A 434 8.09 30.03 6.76
CA GLN A 434 9.26 29.48 7.44
C GLN A 434 9.78 30.41 8.55
N ARG A 435 9.50 31.72 8.47
CA ARG A 435 9.74 32.64 9.60
C ARG A 435 8.88 32.28 10.80
N GLU A 436 7.60 31.94 10.59
CA GLU A 436 6.69 31.52 11.67
C GLU A 436 7.16 30.21 12.31
N TRP A 437 7.65 29.26 11.50
CA TRP A 437 8.21 28.01 12.01
C TRP A 437 9.43 28.23 12.93
N ARG A 438 10.32 29.14 12.53
CA ARG A 438 11.54 29.46 13.30
C ARG A 438 11.20 30.19 14.60
N LEU A 439 10.24 31.12 14.57
CA LEU A 439 9.72 31.79 15.78
C LEU A 439 9.11 30.78 16.75
N ALA A 440 8.25 29.89 16.26
CA ALA A 440 7.59 28.88 17.09
C ALA A 440 8.58 27.86 17.67
N PHE A 441 9.54 27.38 16.86
CA PHE A 441 10.60 26.48 17.32
C PHE A 441 11.47 27.12 18.40
N GLY A 442 11.89 28.36 18.19
CA GLY A 442 12.70 29.09 19.16
C GLY A 442 11.98 29.34 20.48
N ALA A 443 10.71 29.74 20.42
CA ALA A 443 9.86 29.87 21.61
C ALA A 443 9.75 28.55 22.37
N GLY A 444 9.53 27.44 21.66
CA GLY A 444 9.46 26.10 22.24
C GLY A 444 10.78 25.65 22.89
N CYS A 445 11.93 25.82 22.23
CA CYS A 445 13.23 25.46 22.79
C CYS A 445 13.58 26.26 24.05
N LEU A 446 13.31 27.58 24.04
CA LEU A 446 13.55 28.43 25.22
C LEU A 446 12.63 28.03 26.37
N ALA A 447 11.35 27.73 26.11
CA ALA A 447 10.41 27.29 27.13
C ALA A 447 10.78 25.93 27.71
N ALA A 448 11.25 24.99 26.89
CA ALA A 448 11.74 23.69 27.33
C ALA A 448 12.88 23.83 28.34
N VAL A 449 13.83 24.75 28.12
CA VAL A 449 14.92 25.01 29.09
C VAL A 449 14.42 25.82 30.29
N ALA A 450 13.54 26.81 30.09
CA ALA A 450 13.07 27.70 31.15
C ALA A 450 12.14 27.02 32.18
N LEU A 451 11.44 25.96 31.78
CA LEU A 451 10.42 25.28 32.60
C LEU A 451 10.83 23.87 33.04
N ASP A 452 11.93 23.33 32.52
CA ASP A 452 12.48 22.05 32.95
C ASP A 452 13.06 22.15 34.37
N ALA A 453 12.43 21.44 35.31
CA ALA A 453 12.79 21.42 36.72
C ALA A 453 14.17 20.78 36.98
N SER A 454 14.73 20.03 36.03
CA SER A 454 16.06 19.42 36.14
C SER A 454 17.20 20.40 35.85
N GLN A 455 16.90 21.59 35.31
CA GLN A 455 17.88 22.59 34.93
C GLN A 455 18.33 23.45 36.10
N SER A 456 19.54 24.03 36.00
CA SER A 456 20.02 24.97 37.01
C SER A 456 19.20 26.27 37.01
N PRO A 457 19.01 26.93 38.18
CA PRO A 457 18.28 28.19 38.25
C PRO A 457 18.86 29.30 37.36
N GLU A 458 20.19 29.32 37.19
CA GLU A 458 20.89 30.29 36.34
C GLU A 458 20.58 30.06 34.85
N LEU A 459 20.56 28.80 34.41
CA LEU A 459 20.21 28.45 33.03
C LEU A 459 18.74 28.77 32.73
N ALA A 460 17.83 28.44 33.65
CA ALA A 460 16.42 28.79 33.52
C ALA A 460 16.21 30.32 33.50
N ALA A 461 16.98 31.08 34.28
CA ALA A 461 16.93 32.54 34.29
C ALA A 461 17.41 33.14 32.95
N ALA A 462 18.49 32.61 32.36
CA ALA A 462 18.99 33.02 31.05
C ALA A 462 17.96 32.77 29.93
N ALA A 463 17.31 31.59 29.93
CA ALA A 463 16.25 31.28 28.97
C ALA A 463 15.04 32.23 29.12
N ARG A 464 14.60 32.51 30.37
CA ARG A 464 13.51 33.46 30.65
C ARG A 464 13.86 34.90 30.28
N GLU A 465 15.12 35.28 30.39
CA GLU A 465 15.60 36.61 29.95
C GLU A 465 15.49 36.75 28.44
N GLU A 466 15.95 35.76 27.68
CA GLU A 466 15.81 35.75 26.22
C GLU A 466 14.34 35.68 25.78
N MET A 467 13.49 34.90 26.45
CA MET A 467 12.04 34.92 26.19
C MET A 467 11.44 36.32 26.39
N ARG A 468 11.83 37.03 27.46
CA ARG A 468 11.37 38.41 27.72
C ARG A 468 11.86 39.39 26.67
N GLN A 469 13.11 39.29 26.23
CA GLN A 469 13.66 40.12 25.16
C GLN A 469 12.96 39.90 23.82
N ARG A 470 12.50 38.68 23.56
CA ARG A 470 11.77 38.29 22.34
C ARG A 470 10.24 38.45 22.44
N LEU A 471 9.74 38.98 23.56
CA LEU A 471 8.30 39.07 23.85
C LEU A 471 7.57 37.72 23.77
N VAL A 472 8.27 36.61 24.03
CA VAL A 472 7.67 35.27 24.12
C VAL A 472 7.02 35.15 25.49
N ALA A 473 5.74 34.82 25.50
CA ALA A 473 5.00 34.57 26.73
C ALA A 473 5.62 33.38 27.49
N ILE A 474 5.76 33.56 28.81
CA ILE A 474 6.28 32.51 29.70
C ILE A 474 5.07 31.79 30.31
N PRO A 475 4.86 30.50 29.99
CA PRO A 475 3.78 29.73 30.58
C PRO A 475 3.84 29.73 32.11
N ARG A 476 2.69 29.89 32.76
CA ARG A 476 2.57 29.90 34.22
C ARG A 476 2.02 28.57 34.73
N GLY A 477 2.59 28.08 35.84
CA GLY A 477 2.15 26.84 36.49
C GLY A 477 2.92 25.60 36.02
N GLN A 478 2.44 24.42 36.42
CA GLN A 478 2.99 23.14 35.97
C GLN A 478 2.52 22.87 34.54
N VAL A 479 3.46 22.61 33.64
CA VAL A 479 3.21 22.41 32.20
C VAL A 479 3.80 21.08 31.77
N ASP A 480 2.96 20.19 31.24
CA ASP A 480 3.39 18.86 30.80
C ASP A 480 4.25 18.88 29.54
N ASP A 481 3.97 19.81 28.61
CA ASP A 481 4.76 20.04 27.39
C ASP A 481 5.14 21.52 27.24
N PRO A 482 6.27 21.94 27.82
CA PRO A 482 6.77 23.31 27.72
C PRO A 482 7.00 23.78 26.28
N PHE A 483 7.50 22.88 25.41
CA PHE A 483 7.77 23.21 24.01
C PHE A 483 6.47 23.49 23.27
N GLY A 484 5.52 22.56 23.35
CA GLY A 484 4.24 22.65 22.64
C GLY A 484 3.44 23.88 23.04
N VAL A 485 3.39 24.21 24.34
CA VAL A 485 2.65 25.40 24.82
C VAL A 485 3.22 26.69 24.25
N ALA A 486 4.54 26.90 24.34
CA ALA A 486 5.16 28.14 23.88
C ALA A 486 5.17 28.26 22.35
N ALA A 487 5.38 27.15 21.63
CA ALA A 487 5.30 27.12 20.18
C ALA A 487 3.88 27.47 19.69
N ILE A 488 2.85 26.88 20.32
CA ILE A 488 1.44 27.15 20.00
C ILE A 488 1.03 28.57 20.36
N GLU A 489 1.54 29.12 21.45
CA GLU A 489 1.32 30.51 21.82
C GLU A 489 1.93 31.48 20.81
N SER A 490 3.16 31.21 20.35
CA SER A 490 3.80 31.95 19.26
C SER A 490 3.00 31.86 17.95
N LEU A 491 2.54 30.66 17.57
CA LEU A 491 1.75 30.46 16.35
C LEU A 491 0.38 31.16 16.45
N SER A 492 -0.26 31.12 17.63
CA SER A 492 -1.53 31.80 17.87
C SER A 492 -1.38 33.32 17.81
N ALA A 493 -0.28 33.87 18.35
CA ALA A 493 0.02 35.30 18.27
C ALA A 493 0.32 35.77 16.84
N ALA A 494 0.79 34.88 15.96
CA ALA A 494 1.03 35.17 14.55
C ALA A 494 -0.25 35.13 13.68
N ALA A 495 -1.32 34.46 14.13
CA ALA A 495 -2.52 34.27 13.33
C ALA A 495 -3.21 35.56 12.83
N PRO A 496 -3.33 36.66 13.64
CA PRO A 496 -3.85 37.94 13.16
C PRO A 496 -3.03 38.51 11.99
N ARG A 497 -1.70 38.51 12.13
CA ARG A 497 -0.78 38.97 11.08
C ARG A 497 -0.92 38.13 9.82
N LEU A 498 -1.00 36.81 9.95
CA LEU A 498 -1.17 35.90 8.81
C LEU A 498 -2.50 36.19 8.08
N ALA A 499 -3.60 36.36 8.81
CA ALA A 499 -4.90 36.68 8.22
C ALA A 499 -4.88 38.02 7.47
N GLU A 500 -4.27 39.06 8.04
CA GLU A 500 -4.07 40.35 7.36
C GLU A 500 -3.22 40.21 6.10
N GLN A 501 -2.12 39.47 6.17
CA GLN A 501 -1.24 39.27 5.02
C GLN A 501 -1.90 38.49 3.87
N VAL A 502 -2.80 37.54 4.19
CA VAL A 502 -3.62 36.86 3.19
C VAL A 502 -4.60 37.83 2.53
N VAL A 503 -5.19 38.76 3.28
CA VAL A 503 -6.07 39.81 2.74
C VAL A 503 -5.31 40.74 1.79
N PHE A 504 -4.10 41.17 2.17
CA PHE A 504 -3.27 42.07 1.36
C PHE A 504 -2.49 41.36 0.25
N GLY A 505 -2.58 40.03 0.15
CA GLY A 505 -1.90 39.22 -0.86
C GLY A 505 -0.39 39.07 -0.65
N SER A 506 0.15 39.47 0.50
CA SER A 506 1.56 39.26 0.85
C SER A 506 1.85 37.85 1.37
N SER A 507 0.82 37.11 1.77
CA SER A 507 0.87 35.68 2.12
C SER A 507 -0.15 34.91 1.30
N THR A 508 0.16 33.65 1.03
CA THR A 508 -0.63 32.73 0.19
C THR A 508 -1.39 31.72 1.04
N LEU A 509 -2.32 30.98 0.42
CA LEU A 509 -2.99 29.83 1.06
C LEU A 509 -1.98 28.75 1.48
N GLU A 510 -0.86 28.66 0.78
CA GLU A 510 0.21 27.73 1.13
C GLU A 510 0.87 28.13 2.47
N ASP A 511 1.05 29.42 2.73
CA ASP A 511 1.56 29.89 4.03
C ASP A 511 0.64 29.48 5.19
N VAL A 512 -0.68 29.52 4.95
CA VAL A 512 -1.71 29.06 5.90
C VAL A 512 -1.60 27.56 6.16
N ALA A 513 -1.43 26.75 5.11
CA ALA A 513 -1.24 25.32 5.25
C ALA A 513 0.02 24.98 6.06
N ARG A 514 1.13 25.68 5.81
CA ARG A 514 2.39 25.49 6.55
C ARG A 514 2.29 25.93 8.00
N TRP A 515 1.58 27.03 8.28
CA TRP A 515 1.26 27.42 9.65
C TRP A 515 0.49 26.30 10.37
N ASN A 516 -0.51 25.71 9.70
CA ASN A 516 -1.29 24.61 10.26
C ASN A 516 -0.45 23.33 10.47
N GLU A 517 0.48 23.00 9.56
CA GLU A 517 1.43 21.89 9.74
C GLU A 517 2.27 22.06 11.02
N ALA A 518 2.74 23.28 11.31
CA ALA A 518 3.45 23.59 12.55
C ALA A 518 2.54 23.46 13.79
N VAL A 519 1.28 23.88 13.71
CA VAL A 519 0.29 23.67 14.79
C VAL A 519 0.09 22.18 15.06
N PHE A 520 -0.10 21.38 14.01
CA PHE A 520 -0.26 19.93 14.13
C PHE A 520 0.98 19.27 14.75
N ALA A 521 2.17 19.68 14.31
CA ALA A 521 3.42 19.18 14.87
C ALA A 521 3.53 19.55 16.35
N ALA A 522 3.43 20.83 16.73
CA ALA A 522 3.61 21.30 18.11
C ALA A 522 2.56 20.78 19.10
N SER A 523 1.38 20.38 18.63
CA SER A 523 0.29 19.95 19.50
C SER A 523 0.48 18.53 20.02
N SER A 524 1.09 18.38 21.20
CA SER A 524 1.12 17.13 21.97
C SER A 524 -0.24 16.72 22.52
N THR A 525 -1.14 17.67 22.72
CA THR A 525 -2.51 17.45 23.20
C THR A 525 -3.54 18.12 22.29
N PRO A 526 -4.77 17.57 22.17
CA PRO A 526 -5.84 18.19 21.39
C PRO A 526 -6.18 19.62 21.82
N LYS A 527 -6.05 19.91 23.13
CA LYS A 527 -6.31 21.23 23.71
C LYS A 527 -5.47 22.33 23.06
N LEU A 528 -4.18 22.06 22.85
CA LEU A 528 -3.27 23.04 22.24
C LEU A 528 -3.62 23.29 20.77
N ARG A 529 -3.97 22.23 20.03
CA ARG A 529 -4.41 22.34 18.64
C ARG A 529 -5.66 23.19 18.51
N ILE A 530 -6.67 22.89 19.33
CA ILE A 530 -7.96 23.59 19.34
C ILE A 530 -7.75 25.06 19.69
N ARG A 531 -6.90 25.36 20.68
CA ARG A 531 -6.57 26.76 21.05
C ARG A 531 -6.01 27.54 19.86
N ALA A 532 -5.07 26.97 19.10
CA ALA A 532 -4.50 27.62 17.92
C ALA A 532 -5.53 27.83 16.80
N LEU A 533 -6.33 26.81 16.50
CA LEU A 533 -7.36 26.88 15.45
C LEU A 533 -8.46 27.89 15.80
N VAL A 534 -8.90 27.93 17.06
CA VAL A 534 -9.86 28.93 17.56
C VAL A 534 -9.28 30.34 17.41
N ALA A 535 -8.02 30.56 17.78
CA ALA A 535 -7.36 31.86 17.58
C ALA A 535 -7.24 32.25 16.10
N ALA A 536 -7.02 31.29 15.21
CA ALA A 536 -6.94 31.53 13.77
C ALA A 536 -8.30 31.87 13.15
N ILE A 537 -9.39 31.21 13.56
CA ILE A 537 -10.74 31.59 13.14
C ILE A 537 -11.07 33.00 13.64
N ASP A 538 -10.80 33.32 14.91
CA ASP A 538 -11.01 34.66 15.47
C ASP A 538 -10.24 35.73 14.67
N ALA A 539 -8.96 35.46 14.35
CA ALA A 539 -8.14 36.34 13.52
C ALA A 539 -8.75 36.60 12.14
N VAL A 540 -9.23 35.56 11.44
CA VAL A 540 -9.86 35.72 10.12
C VAL A 540 -11.17 36.50 10.21
N LEU A 541 -11.98 36.26 11.25
CA LEU A 541 -13.21 37.01 11.51
C LEU A 541 -12.98 38.48 11.87
N ARG A 542 -11.75 38.88 12.22
CA ARG A 542 -11.36 40.27 12.50
C ARG A 542 -10.51 40.95 11.43
N ALA A 543 -9.88 40.20 10.53
CA ALA A 543 -8.98 40.72 9.49
C ALA A 543 -9.68 41.72 8.53
N PRO A 544 -9.00 42.69 7.89
CA PRO A 544 -9.66 43.77 7.12
C PRO A 544 -10.18 43.42 5.69
N GLY A 545 -10.62 42.18 5.42
CA GLY A 545 -11.05 41.72 4.08
C GLY A 545 -12.56 41.47 3.87
N ALA A 546 -13.03 41.43 2.62
CA ALA A 546 -14.39 40.99 2.30
C ALA A 546 -14.51 39.47 2.43
N LEU A 547 -15.45 38.98 3.26
CA LEU A 547 -15.73 37.55 3.43
C LEU A 547 -16.95 37.07 2.61
N ASP A 548 -17.76 38.01 2.13
CA ASP A 548 -18.96 37.79 1.33
C ASP A 548 -18.66 37.54 -0.16
N GLN A 549 -17.39 37.70 -0.56
CA GLN A 549 -16.91 37.46 -1.92
C GLN A 549 -15.92 36.30 -1.96
N PRO A 550 -15.85 35.53 -3.07
CA PRO A 550 -14.88 34.47 -3.20
C PRO A 550 -13.45 35.02 -3.15
N GLY A 551 -12.60 34.44 -2.31
CA GLY A 551 -11.20 34.87 -2.20
C GLY A 551 -10.39 34.09 -1.15
N PRO A 552 -9.07 34.35 -1.07
CA PRO A 552 -8.15 33.59 -0.21
C PRO A 552 -8.53 33.61 1.27
N ILE A 553 -9.10 34.70 1.76
CA ILE A 553 -9.47 34.84 3.18
C ILE A 553 -10.69 33.99 3.55
N VAL A 554 -11.68 33.84 2.66
CA VAL A 554 -12.82 32.93 2.86
C VAL A 554 -12.38 31.48 2.74
N ASP A 555 -11.47 31.17 1.81
CA ASP A 555 -10.88 29.83 1.71
C ASP A 555 -10.10 29.46 2.97
N THR A 556 -9.38 30.43 3.55
CA THR A 556 -8.67 30.27 4.82
C THR A 556 -9.65 30.01 5.97
N LEU A 557 -10.76 30.76 6.02
CA LEU A 557 -11.82 30.53 7.01
C LEU A 557 -12.38 29.11 6.88
N ALA A 558 -12.80 28.71 5.68
CA ALA A 558 -13.34 27.39 5.42
C ALA A 558 -12.34 26.26 5.75
N PHE A 559 -11.06 26.46 5.47
CA PHE A 559 -9.99 25.52 5.83
C PHE A 559 -9.88 25.32 7.34
N PHE A 560 -9.89 26.40 8.14
CA PHE A 560 -9.82 26.27 9.60
C PHE A 560 -11.10 25.70 10.22
N ILE A 561 -12.28 26.03 9.68
CA ILE A 561 -13.53 25.41 10.15
C ILE A 561 -13.51 23.90 9.86
N ARG A 562 -12.99 23.45 8.71
CA ARG A 562 -12.79 22.01 8.40
C ARG A 562 -11.83 21.32 9.36
N ALA A 563 -10.86 22.04 9.91
CA ALA A 563 -9.88 21.50 10.85
C ALA A 563 -10.39 21.40 12.30
N LEU A 564 -11.54 22.04 12.62
CA LEU A 564 -12.12 22.08 13.96
C LEU A 564 -13.32 21.14 14.08
N ASP A 565 -13.47 20.48 15.24
CA ASP A 565 -14.58 19.56 15.50
C ASP A 565 -15.79 20.28 16.12
N PHE A 566 -16.90 20.30 15.40
CA PHE A 566 -18.19 20.86 15.86
C PHE A 566 -19.19 19.78 16.28
N THR A 567 -18.83 18.49 16.32
CA THR A 567 -19.75 17.39 16.65
C THR A 567 -20.08 17.27 18.14
N GLY A 568 -19.42 18.06 18.99
CA GLY A 568 -19.52 17.98 20.45
C GLY A 568 -18.79 16.78 21.06
N ARG A 569 -18.29 15.83 20.26
CA ARG A 569 -17.53 14.64 20.72
C ARG A 569 -16.03 14.89 20.85
N GLY A 570 -15.52 15.98 20.27
CA GLY A 570 -14.11 16.36 20.33
C GLY A 570 -13.63 16.67 21.74
N ALA A 571 -12.33 16.44 21.98
CA ALA A 571 -11.68 16.95 23.19
C ALA A 571 -11.90 18.47 23.29
N GLU A 572 -12.18 19.01 24.48
CA GLU A 572 -12.43 20.46 24.67
C GLU A 572 -13.65 21.01 23.88
N ALA A 573 -14.70 20.20 23.66
CA ALA A 573 -15.95 20.64 23.01
C ALA A 573 -16.57 21.89 23.65
N ASP A 574 -16.48 22.04 24.98
CA ASP A 574 -16.91 23.24 25.68
C ASP A 574 -16.13 24.49 25.24
N SER A 575 -14.82 24.36 24.98
CA SER A 575 -13.99 25.47 24.51
C SER A 575 -14.40 25.92 23.10
N VAL A 576 -14.73 24.97 22.21
CA VAL A 576 -15.25 25.26 20.86
C VAL A 576 -16.63 25.91 20.93
N ARG A 577 -17.54 25.38 21.76
CA ARG A 577 -18.87 25.95 21.99
C ARG A 577 -18.78 27.39 22.52
N ASN A 578 -17.94 27.61 23.53
CA ASN A 578 -17.76 28.92 24.13
C ASN A 578 -17.17 29.93 23.13
N ALA A 579 -16.22 29.50 22.29
CA ALA A 579 -15.67 30.34 21.22
C ALA A 579 -16.73 30.71 20.17
N LEU A 580 -17.54 29.73 19.73
CA LEU A 580 -18.64 29.94 18.80
C LEU A 580 -19.64 30.98 19.31
N SER A 581 -20.09 30.83 20.58
CA SER A 581 -20.98 31.79 21.23
C SER A 581 -20.32 33.17 21.39
N ALA A 582 -19.03 33.21 21.75
CA ALA A 582 -18.29 34.46 21.91
C ALA A 582 -18.18 35.24 20.58
N TRP A 583 -17.92 34.58 19.46
CA TRP A 583 -17.85 35.25 18.15
C TRP A 583 -19.19 35.85 17.72
N ILE A 584 -20.29 35.12 17.92
CA ILE A 584 -21.64 35.62 17.57
C ILE A 584 -21.98 36.87 18.40
N LEU A 585 -21.66 36.83 19.70
CA LEU A 585 -21.96 37.92 20.65
C LEU A 585 -21.01 39.12 20.54
N ASP A 586 -19.85 38.98 19.90
CA ASP A 586 -18.86 40.06 19.83
C ASP A 586 -19.30 41.17 18.86
N LYS A 587 -19.52 42.37 19.43
CA LYS A 587 -19.91 43.59 18.71
C LYS A 587 -18.84 44.08 17.74
N ASN A 588 -17.58 43.72 17.97
CA ASN A 588 -16.46 44.14 17.14
C ASN A 588 -16.36 43.35 15.83
N ILE A 589 -17.04 42.21 15.72
CA ILE A 589 -17.11 41.44 14.47
C ILE A 589 -18.37 41.89 13.71
N PRO A 590 -18.27 42.42 12.47
CA PRO A 590 -19.44 42.85 11.69
C PRO A 590 -20.47 41.73 11.45
N PRO A 591 -21.79 42.02 11.43
CA PRO A 591 -22.82 40.99 11.25
C PRO A 591 -22.67 40.20 9.94
N THR A 592 -22.25 40.86 8.86
CA THR A 592 -21.97 40.22 7.56
C THR A 592 -20.92 39.10 7.67
N ARG A 593 -19.94 39.22 8.57
CA ARG A 593 -18.88 38.21 8.75
C ARG A 593 -19.37 37.00 9.53
N ILE A 594 -20.21 37.25 10.54
CA ILE A 594 -20.89 36.17 11.27
C ILE A 594 -21.91 35.47 10.35
N TRP A 595 -22.61 36.20 9.47
CA TRP A 595 -23.45 35.60 8.44
C TRP A 595 -22.67 34.66 7.54
N VAL A 596 -21.51 35.07 7.00
CA VAL A 596 -20.65 34.19 6.19
C VAL A 596 -20.19 32.97 6.99
N PHE A 597 -19.69 33.18 8.20
CA PHE A 597 -19.21 32.09 9.06
C PHE A 597 -20.31 31.06 9.36
N THR A 598 -21.50 31.52 9.78
CA THR A 598 -22.65 30.64 10.05
C THR A 598 -23.18 29.98 8.78
N SER A 599 -23.08 30.65 7.62
CA SER A 599 -23.40 30.05 6.32
C SER A 599 -22.41 28.95 5.92
N LEU A 600 -21.12 29.08 6.23
CA LEU A 600 -20.12 28.04 5.96
C LEU A 600 -20.33 26.79 6.82
N LEU A 601 -20.81 26.96 8.05
CA LEU A 601 -21.19 25.84 8.93
C LEU A 601 -22.39 25.06 8.37
N ASP A 602 -23.36 25.75 7.77
CA ASP A 602 -24.56 25.16 7.14
C ASP A 602 -24.24 24.48 5.79
N ALA A 603 -23.56 25.19 4.87
CA ALA A 603 -23.56 24.83 3.45
C ALA A 603 -22.58 23.72 3.03
N ASP A 604 -21.47 23.50 3.75
CA ASP A 604 -20.32 22.80 3.14
C ASP A 604 -19.58 21.79 4.04
N LEU A 605 -20.01 21.62 5.30
CA LEU A 605 -19.20 20.94 6.33
C LEU A 605 -19.86 19.75 7.04
N GLY A 606 -21.12 19.44 6.72
CA GLY A 606 -21.77 18.26 7.29
C GLY A 606 -21.88 18.28 8.81
N VAL A 607 -21.95 19.47 9.43
CA VAL A 607 -22.25 19.62 10.85
C VAL A 607 -23.73 19.30 11.03
N ALA A 608 -24.03 18.03 11.31
CA ALA A 608 -25.38 17.47 11.21
C ALA A 608 -26.47 18.16 12.05
N TRP A 609 -26.09 18.89 13.11
CA TRP A 609 -27.02 19.63 13.96
C TRP A 609 -27.18 21.10 13.56
N TYR A 610 -26.34 21.59 12.66
CA TYR A 610 -26.39 22.96 12.16
C TYR A 610 -27.34 23.04 10.97
N GLY A 611 -28.24 24.01 10.98
CA GLY A 611 -29.24 24.18 9.93
C GLY A 611 -29.39 25.62 9.48
N PRO A 612 -30.18 25.86 8.43
CA PRO A 612 -30.39 27.21 7.86
C PRO A 612 -31.08 28.17 8.85
N ASP A 613 -31.71 27.63 9.89
CA ASP A 613 -32.35 28.37 10.96
C ASP A 613 -31.35 28.98 11.96
N LEU A 614 -30.08 28.54 11.93
CA LEU A 614 -28.96 29.03 12.72
C LEU A 614 -28.03 29.98 11.93
N VAL A 615 -28.46 30.45 10.76
CA VAL A 615 -27.72 31.44 9.97
C VAL A 615 -28.11 32.87 10.40
N LEU A 616 -27.12 33.71 10.73
CA LEU A 616 -27.36 35.10 11.15
C LEU A 616 -27.71 35.99 9.95
N ALA A 617 -28.70 36.88 10.05
CA ALA A 617 -28.96 37.88 9.02
C ALA A 617 -27.81 38.91 8.87
N THR A 618 -27.58 39.43 7.66
CA THR A 618 -26.50 40.40 7.37
C THR A 618 -26.67 41.74 8.06
N ASN A 619 -27.87 42.09 8.50
CA ASN A 619 -28.23 43.31 9.22
C ASN A 619 -28.64 43.04 10.68
N ALA A 620 -28.27 41.88 11.23
CA ALA A 620 -28.65 41.50 12.58
C ALA A 620 -28.12 42.47 13.64
N ASP A 621 -29.02 42.88 14.53
CA ASP A 621 -28.74 43.70 15.70
C ASP A 621 -28.23 42.85 16.89
N GLU A 622 -27.95 43.50 18.02
CA GLU A 622 -27.46 42.82 19.22
C GLU A 622 -28.47 41.80 19.76
N THR A 623 -29.77 42.09 19.61
CA THR A 623 -30.82 41.19 20.09
C THR A 623 -30.88 39.91 19.25
N ALA A 624 -30.86 40.03 17.91
CA ALA A 624 -30.81 38.88 17.01
C ALA A 624 -29.57 38.01 17.22
N ARG A 625 -28.40 38.62 17.50
CA ARG A 625 -27.17 37.88 17.85
C ARG A 625 -27.30 37.12 19.16
N ALA A 626 -27.86 37.74 20.19
CA ALA A 626 -28.07 37.07 21.48
C ALA A 626 -29.04 35.89 21.34
N THR A 627 -30.13 36.07 20.60
CA THR A 627 -31.08 34.99 20.32
C THR A 627 -30.43 33.86 19.52
N LEU A 628 -29.59 34.18 18.52
CA LEU A 628 -28.88 33.17 17.76
C LEU A 628 -27.87 32.41 18.63
N ALA A 629 -27.07 33.11 19.43
CA ALA A 629 -26.10 32.48 20.33
C ALA A 629 -26.79 31.53 21.32
N GLU A 630 -27.95 31.91 21.87
CA GLU A 630 -28.75 31.03 22.74
C GLU A 630 -29.25 29.79 22.00
N ARG A 631 -29.72 29.94 20.76
CA ARG A 631 -30.16 28.81 19.92
C ARG A 631 -29.01 27.88 19.58
N VAL A 632 -27.86 28.44 19.21
CA VAL A 632 -26.63 27.69 18.93
C VAL A 632 -26.15 26.96 20.18
N ASP A 633 -26.13 27.57 21.36
CA ASP A 633 -25.72 26.91 22.61
C ASP A 633 -26.69 25.78 23.04
N LYS A 634 -27.98 25.93 22.73
CA LYS A 634 -28.99 24.87 22.94
C LYS A 634 -28.88 23.73 21.93
N ALA A 635 -28.57 24.04 20.68
CA ALA A 635 -28.44 23.06 19.60
C ALA A 635 -27.09 22.34 19.61
N PHE A 636 -26.05 22.97 20.19
CA PHE A 636 -24.70 22.40 20.25
C PHE A 636 -24.74 21.04 20.97
N PRO A 637 -24.27 19.95 20.34
CA PRO A 637 -24.34 18.62 20.91
C PRO A 637 -23.59 18.58 22.25
N ARG A 638 -24.32 18.22 23.31
CA ARG A 638 -23.71 17.93 24.61
C ARG A 638 -23.44 16.44 24.66
N VAL A 639 -22.23 16.06 25.06
CA VAL A 639 -21.95 14.68 25.42
C VAL A 639 -22.76 14.37 26.67
N THR A 640 -24.01 13.91 26.49
CA THR A 640 -24.63 13.10 27.52
C THR A 640 -23.73 11.90 27.65
N SER A 641 -23.09 11.74 28.81
CA SER A 641 -22.29 10.57 29.14
C SER A 641 -23.19 9.34 29.19
N THR A 642 -23.62 8.86 28.04
CA THR A 642 -24.03 7.49 27.87
C THR A 642 -22.79 6.76 27.38
N SER A 643 -22.29 5.87 28.20
CA SER A 643 -21.22 4.90 27.93
C SER A 643 -21.47 4.02 26.69
N ALA A 644 -22.61 4.17 26.01
CA ALA A 644 -22.94 3.55 24.74
C ALA A 644 -22.66 4.56 23.61
N GLY A 645 -21.69 4.26 22.75
CA GLY A 645 -21.57 4.93 21.46
C GLY A 645 -22.79 4.64 20.57
N GLU A 646 -22.78 5.15 19.33
CA GLU A 646 -23.77 4.80 18.29
C GLU A 646 -23.56 3.36 17.84
N ALA A 647 -23.89 2.41 18.72
CA ALA A 647 -23.93 1.02 18.35
C ALA A 647 -24.97 0.79 17.27
N VAL A 648 -24.66 -0.08 16.32
CA VAL A 648 -25.65 -0.51 15.34
C VAL A 648 -26.60 -1.43 16.07
N TYR A 649 -27.76 -0.88 16.41
CA TYR A 649 -28.80 -1.61 17.10
C TYR A 649 -29.49 -2.58 16.15
N VAL A 650 -29.27 -3.87 16.38
CA VAL A 650 -29.85 -4.99 15.63
C VAL A 650 -30.82 -5.77 16.50
N ASP A 651 -31.84 -6.34 15.87
CA ASP A 651 -32.81 -7.20 16.56
C ASP A 651 -32.12 -8.50 17.02
N GLU A 652 -32.67 -9.17 18.03
CA GLU A 652 -32.07 -10.39 18.61
C GLU A 652 -31.86 -11.50 17.56
N SER A 653 -32.80 -11.66 16.62
CA SER A 653 -32.69 -12.61 15.52
C SER A 653 -31.54 -12.30 14.54
N GLN A 654 -31.26 -11.01 14.30
CA GLN A 654 -30.16 -10.56 13.44
C GLN A 654 -28.82 -10.72 14.13
N MET A 655 -28.78 -10.49 15.44
CA MET A 655 -27.60 -10.73 16.25
C MET A 655 -27.24 -12.22 16.33
N GLU A 656 -28.23 -13.10 16.48
CA GLU A 656 -28.03 -14.56 16.44
C GLU A 656 -27.59 -15.04 15.05
N LEU A 657 -28.13 -14.47 13.97
CA LEU A 657 -27.66 -14.73 12.61
C LEU A 657 -26.18 -14.38 12.45
N TRP A 658 -25.74 -13.22 12.98
CA TRP A 658 -24.34 -12.82 12.95
C TRP A 658 -23.44 -13.77 13.74
N LYS A 659 -23.78 -14.09 14.99
CA LYS A 659 -22.98 -14.99 15.84
C LYS A 659 -22.85 -16.38 15.23
N THR A 660 -23.97 -16.98 14.83
CA THR A 660 -24.00 -18.33 14.26
C THR A 660 -23.21 -18.39 12.96
N GLY A 661 -23.33 -17.38 12.10
CA GLY A 661 -22.58 -17.31 10.85
C GLY A 661 -21.07 -17.14 11.08
N LEU A 662 -20.67 -16.29 12.03
CA LEU A 662 -19.26 -16.10 12.38
C LEU A 662 -18.65 -17.38 12.97
N GLU A 663 -19.36 -18.07 13.86
CA GLU A 663 -18.93 -19.36 14.41
C GLU A 663 -18.74 -20.42 13.33
N LYS A 664 -19.67 -20.49 12.36
CA LYS A 664 -19.54 -21.40 11.21
C LYS A 664 -18.29 -21.11 10.40
N ILE A 665 -18.00 -19.84 10.08
CA ILE A 665 -16.81 -19.44 9.30
C ILE A 665 -15.52 -19.75 10.04
N VAL A 666 -15.47 -19.46 11.35
CA VAL A 666 -14.29 -19.73 12.19
C VAL A 666 -14.03 -21.23 12.34
N ALA A 667 -15.08 -22.05 12.35
CA ALA A 667 -14.99 -23.50 12.46
C ALA A 667 -14.59 -24.21 11.15
N LEU A 668 -14.47 -23.51 10.03
CA LEU A 668 -14.13 -24.13 8.74
C LEU A 668 -12.71 -24.71 8.75
N PRO A 669 -12.50 -25.87 8.10
CA PRO A 669 -11.16 -26.44 7.93
C PRO A 669 -10.27 -25.49 7.12
N SER A 670 -8.99 -25.43 7.45
CA SER A 670 -7.99 -24.53 6.85
C SER A 670 -6.68 -25.25 6.53
N SER A 671 -6.77 -26.56 6.26
CA SER A 671 -5.63 -27.47 6.15
C SER A 671 -4.79 -27.21 4.89
N ASN A 672 -5.42 -26.85 3.79
CA ASN A 672 -4.77 -26.56 2.50
C ASN A 672 -5.04 -25.12 2.02
N GLU A 673 -4.30 -24.70 1.00
CA GLU A 673 -4.41 -23.34 0.45
C GLU A 673 -5.79 -23.04 -0.14
N ALA A 674 -6.39 -24.01 -0.85
CA ALA A 674 -7.72 -23.86 -1.43
C ALA A 674 -8.78 -23.62 -0.36
N GLU A 675 -8.77 -24.38 0.73
CA GLU A 675 -9.65 -24.19 1.90
C GLU A 675 -9.50 -22.80 2.50
N ARG A 676 -8.26 -22.33 2.71
CA ARG A 676 -8.01 -20.97 3.26
C ARG A 676 -8.58 -19.87 2.37
N LEU A 677 -8.45 -20.01 1.04
CA LEU A 677 -9.00 -19.04 0.08
C LEU A 677 -10.54 -19.12 0.00
N ARG A 678 -11.13 -20.33 0.06
CA ARG A 678 -12.60 -20.49 0.13
C ARG A 678 -13.18 -19.83 1.38
N ASN A 679 -12.55 -20.06 2.54
CA ASN A 679 -12.95 -19.45 3.81
C ASN A 679 -12.85 -17.91 3.74
N THR A 680 -11.83 -17.39 3.05
CA THR A 680 -11.69 -15.95 2.78
C THR A 680 -12.86 -15.42 1.96
N ALA A 681 -13.27 -16.12 0.88
CA ALA A 681 -14.41 -15.73 0.06
C ALA A 681 -15.72 -15.69 0.87
N ALA A 682 -15.98 -16.73 1.67
CA ALA A 682 -17.13 -16.78 2.57
C ALA A 682 -17.10 -15.64 3.60
N GLY A 683 -15.95 -15.37 4.20
CA GLY A 683 -15.77 -14.27 5.15
C GLY A 683 -16.05 -12.89 4.53
N LEU A 684 -15.57 -12.63 3.30
CA LEU A 684 -15.87 -11.39 2.58
C LEU A 684 -17.36 -11.26 2.22
N ALA A 685 -18.01 -12.36 1.83
CA ALA A 685 -19.45 -12.38 1.57
C ALA A 685 -20.23 -12.03 2.85
N PHE A 686 -19.82 -12.59 3.99
CA PHE A 686 -20.44 -12.39 5.30
C PHE A 686 -20.22 -10.99 5.88
N ALA A 687 -19.10 -10.32 5.56
CA ALA A 687 -18.86 -8.94 5.98
C ALA A 687 -19.95 -7.96 5.48
N ARG A 688 -20.63 -8.25 4.36
CA ARG A 688 -21.78 -7.47 3.88
C ARG A 688 -22.98 -7.50 4.82
N VAL A 689 -23.09 -8.50 5.70
CA VAL A 689 -24.17 -8.59 6.69
C VAL A 689 -24.14 -7.39 7.63
N VAL A 690 -22.97 -7.08 8.20
CA VAL A 690 -22.78 -5.88 9.06
C VAL A 690 -23.07 -4.61 8.28
N ARG A 691 -22.63 -4.54 7.02
CA ARG A 691 -22.88 -3.36 6.19
C ARG A 691 -24.36 -3.15 5.87
N GLY A 692 -25.10 -4.24 5.65
CA GLY A 692 -26.55 -4.22 5.53
C GLY A 692 -27.22 -3.71 6.80
N PHE A 693 -26.78 -4.16 7.97
CA PHE A 693 -27.28 -3.65 9.26
C PHE A 693 -26.99 -2.16 9.45
N GLU A 694 -25.77 -1.70 9.14
CA GLU A 694 -25.38 -0.29 9.19
C GLU A 694 -26.24 0.61 8.30
N ARG A 695 -26.66 0.11 7.13
CA ARG A 695 -27.50 0.83 6.17
C ARG A 695 -29.00 0.62 6.37
N SER A 696 -29.39 -0.18 7.37
CA SER A 696 -30.78 -0.66 7.54
C SER A 696 -31.35 -1.33 6.28
N ASP A 697 -30.48 -1.98 5.49
CA ASP A 697 -30.83 -2.73 4.27
C ASP A 697 -30.84 -4.23 4.58
N GLU A 698 -32.02 -4.72 4.97
CA GLU A 698 -32.23 -6.12 5.31
C GLU A 698 -32.03 -7.05 4.11
N LYS A 699 -32.30 -6.58 2.88
CA LYS A 699 -32.09 -7.39 1.66
C LYS A 699 -30.61 -7.63 1.44
N MET A 700 -29.78 -6.60 1.62
CA MET A 700 -28.32 -6.73 1.55
C MET A 700 -27.79 -7.69 2.62
N ALA A 701 -28.28 -7.58 3.87
CA ALA A 701 -27.85 -8.46 4.95
C ALA A 701 -28.21 -9.93 4.67
N LYS A 702 -29.45 -10.20 4.24
CA LYS A 702 -29.90 -11.56 3.87
C LYS A 702 -29.14 -12.12 2.67
N SER A 703 -28.90 -11.29 1.65
CA SER A 703 -28.13 -11.67 0.46
C SER A 703 -26.68 -12.04 0.82
N GLY A 704 -26.02 -11.24 1.66
CA GLY A 704 -24.66 -11.52 2.14
C GLY A 704 -24.57 -12.83 2.92
N ALA A 705 -25.53 -13.08 3.81
CA ALA A 705 -25.61 -14.33 4.59
C ALA A 705 -25.90 -15.55 3.72
N ALA A 706 -26.82 -15.43 2.75
CA ALA A 706 -27.15 -16.51 1.82
C ALA A 706 -25.95 -16.90 0.94
N GLN A 707 -25.25 -15.92 0.35
CA GLN A 707 -24.05 -16.18 -0.45
C GLN A 707 -22.92 -16.78 0.38
N SER A 708 -22.72 -16.33 1.63
CA SER A 708 -21.76 -16.97 2.52
C SER A 708 -22.13 -18.43 2.81
N THR A 709 -23.41 -18.73 3.00
CA THR A 709 -23.88 -20.10 3.29
C THR A 709 -23.73 -21.00 2.07
N GLU A 710 -24.06 -20.50 0.87
CA GLU A 710 -23.86 -21.19 -0.40
C GLU A 710 -22.40 -21.60 -0.60
N LEU A 711 -21.45 -20.68 -0.35
CA LEU A 711 -20.01 -20.97 -0.46
C LEU A 711 -19.52 -21.99 0.57
N ILE A 712 -20.13 -22.03 1.76
CA ILE A 712 -19.79 -22.98 2.83
C ILE A 712 -20.33 -24.38 2.51
N GLU A 713 -21.55 -24.48 1.98
CA GLU A 713 -22.24 -25.75 1.70
C GLU A 713 -21.80 -26.38 0.37
N ARG A 714 -21.07 -25.65 -0.46
CA ARG A 714 -20.61 -26.10 -1.78
C ARG A 714 -19.70 -27.32 -1.71
N GLU A 715 -20.05 -28.38 -2.43
CA GLU A 715 -19.32 -29.66 -2.41
C GLU A 715 -17.88 -29.54 -2.97
N GLY A 716 -16.95 -30.33 -2.41
CA GLY A 716 -15.54 -30.31 -2.83
C GLY A 716 -15.31 -30.54 -4.33
N LYS A 717 -16.15 -31.37 -4.97
CA LYS A 717 -16.10 -31.65 -6.42
C LYS A 717 -16.44 -30.44 -7.28
N GLU A 718 -17.31 -29.57 -6.79
CA GLU A 718 -17.71 -28.36 -7.52
C GLU A 718 -16.63 -27.30 -7.53
N TRP A 719 -15.73 -27.33 -6.54
CA TRP A 719 -14.58 -26.46 -6.48
C TRP A 719 -13.42 -26.95 -7.35
N THR A 720 -13.23 -28.27 -7.46
CA THR A 720 -12.17 -28.84 -8.31
C THR A 720 -12.56 -28.93 -9.79
N ALA A 721 -13.82 -28.67 -10.10
CA ALA A 721 -14.32 -28.56 -11.46
C ALA A 721 -13.64 -27.40 -12.21
N SER A 722 -13.54 -27.55 -13.54
CA SER A 722 -12.96 -26.54 -14.41
C SER A 722 -13.69 -25.19 -14.28
N PRO A 723 -12.96 -24.06 -14.19
CA PRO A 723 -13.55 -22.72 -14.19
C PRO A 723 -14.36 -22.40 -15.46
N SER A 724 -14.09 -23.06 -16.59
CA SER A 724 -14.84 -22.89 -17.84
C SER A 724 -16.16 -23.67 -17.88
N GLY A 725 -16.41 -24.52 -16.88
CA GLY A 725 -17.57 -25.42 -16.84
C GLY A 725 -17.44 -26.65 -17.77
N GLU A 726 -16.36 -26.76 -18.54
CA GLU A 726 -16.08 -27.93 -19.38
C GLU A 726 -15.73 -29.14 -18.51
N ARG A 727 -16.49 -30.23 -18.65
CA ARG A 727 -16.25 -31.50 -17.98
C ARG A 727 -15.70 -32.51 -18.97
N ALA A 728 -14.76 -33.34 -18.51
CA ALA A 728 -14.33 -34.50 -19.27
C ALA A 728 -15.56 -35.33 -19.69
N GLY A 729 -15.63 -35.66 -20.97
CA GLY A 729 -16.66 -36.51 -21.51
C GLY A 729 -16.67 -37.87 -20.79
N VAL A 730 -17.85 -38.41 -20.53
CA VAL A 730 -17.98 -39.73 -19.91
C VAL A 730 -18.07 -40.78 -21.02
N ALA A 731 -17.36 -41.90 -20.86
CA ALA A 731 -17.51 -43.04 -21.75
C ALA A 731 -18.95 -43.59 -21.65
N SER A 732 -19.52 -44.01 -22.79
CA SER A 732 -20.87 -44.61 -22.80
C SER A 732 -20.94 -45.85 -21.92
N SER A 733 -21.86 -45.85 -20.96
CA SER A 733 -22.15 -47.02 -20.13
C SER A 733 -22.64 -48.19 -20.97
N GLY A 734 -22.00 -49.36 -20.85
CA GLY A 734 -22.43 -50.60 -21.49
C GLY A 734 -21.87 -50.86 -22.90
N ILE A 735 -21.01 -49.98 -23.43
CA ILE A 735 -20.29 -50.22 -24.69
C ILE A 735 -18.83 -50.52 -24.36
N LEU A 736 -18.32 -51.66 -24.84
CA LEU A 736 -16.93 -52.05 -24.69
C LEU A 736 -16.04 -51.22 -25.64
N ASP A 737 -14.87 -50.80 -25.14
CA ASP A 737 -13.81 -50.23 -25.97
C ASP A 737 -13.34 -51.27 -27.01
N GLY A 738 -13.13 -50.83 -28.25
CA GLY A 738 -12.83 -51.68 -29.40
C GLY A 738 -14.06 -52.14 -30.20
N SER A 739 -15.28 -51.80 -29.76
CA SER A 739 -16.52 -52.12 -30.50
C SER A 739 -16.57 -51.43 -31.86
N PHE A 740 -16.13 -50.17 -31.93
CA PHE A 740 -16.05 -49.44 -33.19
C PHE A 740 -14.94 -50.00 -34.08
N VAL A 741 -13.78 -50.36 -33.49
CA VAL A 741 -12.70 -51.03 -34.23
C VAL A 741 -13.14 -52.37 -34.83
N ALA A 742 -13.90 -53.18 -34.08
CA ALA A 742 -14.45 -54.44 -34.57
C ALA A 742 -15.40 -54.21 -35.77
N GLU A 743 -16.32 -53.25 -35.67
CA GLU A 743 -17.22 -52.91 -36.79
C GLU A 743 -16.46 -52.36 -38.00
N TRP A 744 -15.46 -51.50 -37.78
CA TRP A 744 -14.63 -50.88 -38.82
C TRP A 744 -13.77 -51.89 -39.59
N THR A 745 -13.31 -52.95 -38.93
CA THR A 745 -12.45 -53.98 -39.52
C THR A 745 -13.24 -55.06 -40.26
N THR A 746 -14.49 -55.33 -39.85
CA THR A 746 -15.34 -56.37 -40.44
C THR A 746 -15.85 -55.98 -41.83
N LYS A 747 -16.04 -54.69 -42.12
CA LYS A 747 -16.57 -54.19 -43.40
C LYS A 747 -15.62 -53.15 -44.04
N ARG A 748 -15.23 -53.38 -45.29
CA ARG A 748 -14.21 -52.56 -46.00
C ARG A 748 -14.78 -51.61 -47.05
N ASP A 749 -16.07 -51.69 -47.33
CA ASP A 749 -16.77 -50.82 -48.26
C ASP A 749 -17.11 -49.46 -47.62
N THR A 750 -17.00 -48.39 -48.41
CA THR A 750 -17.24 -47.00 -47.98
C THR A 750 -18.63 -46.78 -47.35
N PRO A 751 -19.74 -47.32 -47.92
CA PRO A 751 -21.07 -47.17 -47.33
C PRO A 751 -21.17 -47.76 -45.92
N SER A 752 -20.65 -48.98 -45.71
CA SER A 752 -20.66 -49.61 -44.38
C SER A 752 -19.82 -48.87 -43.35
N ARG A 753 -18.71 -48.24 -43.76
CA ARG A 753 -17.88 -47.39 -42.88
C ARG A 753 -18.57 -46.08 -42.50
N LEU A 754 -19.30 -45.46 -43.44
CA LEU A 754 -20.14 -44.29 -43.12
C LEU A 754 -21.23 -44.64 -42.11
N ASP A 755 -21.85 -45.82 -42.24
CA ASP A 755 -22.86 -46.27 -41.29
C ASP A 755 -22.25 -46.52 -39.89
N ALA A 756 -21.04 -47.05 -39.79
CA ALA A 756 -20.32 -47.18 -38.51
C ALA A 756 -20.04 -45.79 -37.86
N ILE A 757 -19.68 -44.78 -38.64
CA ILE A 757 -19.50 -43.39 -38.16
C ILE A 757 -20.83 -42.80 -37.68
N ARG A 758 -21.93 -43.05 -38.41
CA ARG A 758 -23.27 -42.62 -37.98
C ARG A 758 -23.69 -43.30 -36.68
N MET A 759 -23.32 -44.55 -36.46
CA MET A 759 -23.55 -45.24 -35.19
C MET A 759 -22.79 -44.60 -34.04
N LEU A 760 -21.55 -44.13 -34.25
CA LEU A 760 -20.83 -43.32 -33.24
C LEU A 760 -21.62 -42.06 -32.86
N ARG A 761 -22.25 -41.39 -33.83
CA ARG A 761 -23.10 -40.21 -33.57
C ARG A 761 -24.39 -40.55 -32.80
N SER A 762 -24.89 -41.79 -32.87
CA SER A 762 -26.16 -42.19 -32.23
C SER A 762 -26.03 -42.87 -30.86
N ARG A 763 -24.82 -43.23 -30.38
CA ARG A 763 -24.58 -43.86 -29.05
C ARG A 763 -25.13 -43.06 -27.86
N PRO A 764 -26.06 -43.53 -27.01
CA PRO A 764 -26.57 -42.74 -25.88
C PRO A 764 -25.45 -42.35 -24.89
N SER A 765 -25.43 -41.09 -24.42
CA SER A 765 -24.58 -40.62 -23.31
C SER A 765 -23.07 -40.91 -23.43
N ALA A 766 -22.47 -40.72 -24.62
CA ALA A 766 -21.03 -40.82 -24.83
C ALA A 766 -20.45 -39.41 -25.03
N GLY A 767 -19.75 -38.87 -24.02
CA GLY A 767 -18.92 -37.67 -24.17
C GLY A 767 -17.46 -37.99 -24.50
N ASP A 768 -17.05 -39.25 -24.34
CA ASP A 768 -15.72 -39.75 -24.72
C ASP A 768 -15.80 -41.13 -25.40
N LEU A 769 -14.75 -41.49 -26.13
CA LEU A 769 -14.54 -42.83 -26.68
C LEU A 769 -13.56 -43.60 -25.80
N GLY A 770 -13.55 -44.94 -25.91
CA GLY A 770 -12.50 -45.74 -25.28
C GLY A 770 -11.14 -45.54 -25.98
N PRO A 771 -10.00 -45.81 -25.30
CA PRO A 771 -8.67 -45.59 -25.85
C PRO A 771 -8.41 -46.24 -27.22
N ILE A 772 -8.95 -47.44 -27.46
CA ILE A 772 -8.75 -48.18 -28.71
C ILE A 772 -9.61 -47.57 -29.82
N ASP A 773 -10.89 -47.32 -29.55
CA ASP A 773 -11.81 -46.71 -30.51
C ASP A 773 -11.40 -45.27 -30.86
N ALA A 774 -10.94 -44.49 -29.89
CA ALA A 774 -10.47 -43.11 -30.05
C ALA A 774 -9.26 -43.02 -30.98
N ARG A 775 -8.27 -43.90 -30.79
CA ARG A 775 -7.07 -43.96 -31.65
C ARG A 775 -7.43 -44.22 -33.10
N LEU A 776 -8.30 -45.21 -33.36
CA LEU A 776 -8.72 -45.51 -34.71
C LEU A 776 -9.50 -44.35 -35.34
N ALA A 777 -10.50 -43.82 -34.63
CA ALA A 777 -11.34 -42.73 -35.13
C ALA A 777 -10.52 -41.48 -35.48
N VAL A 778 -9.55 -41.11 -34.62
CA VAL A 778 -8.66 -39.97 -34.86
C VAL A 778 -7.68 -40.23 -36.01
N VAL A 779 -7.05 -41.41 -36.07
CA VAL A 779 -6.11 -41.73 -37.16
C VAL A 779 -6.82 -41.71 -38.51
N GLU A 780 -8.04 -42.24 -38.61
CA GLU A 780 -8.85 -42.18 -39.83
C GLU A 780 -9.33 -40.75 -40.13
N ALA A 781 -9.72 -39.97 -39.12
CA ALA A 781 -10.07 -38.55 -39.27
C ALA A 781 -8.90 -37.68 -39.78
N LEU A 782 -7.65 -38.13 -39.58
CA LEU A 782 -6.46 -37.41 -40.03
C LEU A 782 -5.88 -37.95 -41.34
N ARG A 783 -5.86 -39.28 -41.51
CA ARG A 783 -5.04 -39.96 -42.52
C ARG A 783 -5.84 -40.82 -43.50
N SER A 784 -7.17 -40.86 -43.42
CA SER A 784 -7.95 -41.66 -44.37
C SER A 784 -7.81 -41.14 -45.81
N ASN A 785 -7.61 -42.07 -46.74
CA ASN A 785 -7.53 -41.80 -48.19
C ASN A 785 -8.88 -41.46 -48.81
N GLN A 786 -9.98 -41.61 -48.07
CA GLN A 786 -11.35 -41.30 -48.51
C GLN A 786 -11.83 -39.99 -47.86
N PRO A 787 -12.04 -38.91 -48.63
CA PRO A 787 -12.37 -37.59 -48.06
C PRO A 787 -13.73 -37.57 -47.36
N GLU A 788 -14.71 -38.33 -47.86
CA GLU A 788 -16.06 -38.42 -47.28
C GLU A 788 -16.06 -39.02 -45.86
N LEU A 789 -15.27 -40.07 -45.62
CA LEU A 789 -15.13 -40.66 -44.28
C LEU A 789 -14.44 -39.70 -43.32
N ARG A 790 -13.43 -38.99 -43.81
CA ARG A 790 -12.61 -38.06 -43.03
C ARG A 790 -13.44 -36.88 -42.52
N ASP A 791 -14.19 -36.23 -43.42
CA ASP A 791 -14.99 -35.06 -43.08
C ASP A 791 -16.13 -35.42 -42.11
N GLU A 792 -16.75 -36.60 -42.27
CA GLU A 792 -17.81 -37.05 -41.37
C GLU A 792 -17.27 -37.44 -39.99
N LEU A 793 -16.11 -38.09 -39.92
CA LEU A 793 -15.42 -38.36 -38.65
C LEU A 793 -15.03 -37.05 -37.93
N CYS A 794 -14.46 -36.08 -38.64
CA CYS A 794 -14.14 -34.78 -38.06
C CYS A 794 -15.38 -34.10 -37.46
N LYS A 795 -16.51 -34.12 -38.16
CA LYS A 795 -17.78 -33.58 -37.64
C LYS A 795 -18.26 -34.32 -36.40
N VAL A 796 -18.30 -35.66 -36.44
CA VAL A 796 -18.77 -36.46 -35.28
C VAL A 796 -17.88 -36.23 -34.06
N LEU A 797 -16.56 -36.13 -34.24
CA LEU A 797 -15.63 -35.86 -33.14
C LEU A 797 -15.81 -34.45 -32.57
N ILE A 798 -16.04 -33.42 -33.39
CA ILE A 798 -16.32 -32.05 -32.91
C ILE A 798 -17.69 -31.96 -32.23
N ASP A 799 -18.74 -32.47 -32.86
CA ASP A 799 -20.12 -32.31 -32.40
C ASP A 799 -20.37 -33.01 -31.07
N ARG A 800 -19.67 -34.11 -30.80
CA ARG A 800 -19.98 -35.03 -29.70
C ARG A 800 -18.85 -35.30 -28.73
N TYR A 801 -17.63 -35.39 -29.25
CA TYR A 801 -16.47 -35.86 -28.49
C TYR A 801 -15.40 -34.78 -28.29
N ALA A 802 -15.75 -33.51 -28.45
CA ALA A 802 -14.81 -32.39 -28.31
C ALA A 802 -14.21 -32.27 -26.90
N ASN A 803 -14.88 -32.83 -25.89
CA ASN A 803 -14.41 -32.88 -24.50
C ASN A 803 -14.01 -34.31 -24.08
N GLY A 804 -13.86 -35.23 -25.03
CA GLY A 804 -13.40 -36.59 -24.78
C GLY A 804 -11.90 -36.61 -24.48
N ARG A 805 -11.51 -37.07 -23.29
CA ARG A 805 -10.10 -37.09 -22.86
C ARG A 805 -9.28 -38.02 -23.73
N GLU A 806 -9.80 -39.20 -24.03
CA GLU A 806 -9.09 -40.19 -24.85
C GLU A 806 -9.06 -39.78 -26.33
N VAL A 807 -10.08 -39.09 -26.83
CA VAL A 807 -10.07 -38.49 -28.17
C VAL A 807 -9.01 -37.39 -28.30
N LEU A 808 -8.93 -36.48 -27.32
CA LEU A 808 -7.93 -35.41 -27.34
C LEU A 808 -6.49 -35.94 -27.17
N ARG A 809 -6.30 -36.99 -26.35
CA ARG A 809 -5.01 -37.71 -26.23
C ARG A 809 -4.61 -38.40 -27.53
N ALA A 810 -5.53 -39.13 -28.15
CA ALA A 810 -5.29 -39.77 -29.44
C ALA A 810 -4.94 -38.73 -30.52
N LEU A 811 -5.58 -37.56 -30.51
CA LEU A 811 -5.28 -36.45 -31.43
C LEU A 811 -3.89 -35.85 -31.16
N LEU A 812 -3.53 -35.66 -29.89
CA LEU A 812 -2.21 -35.19 -29.49
C LEU A 812 -1.10 -36.15 -29.94
N ASP A 813 -1.32 -37.45 -29.77
CA ASP A 813 -0.39 -38.51 -30.19
C ASP A 813 -0.27 -38.55 -31.71
N ALA A 814 -1.38 -38.50 -32.43
CA ALA A 814 -1.38 -38.57 -33.90
C ALA A 814 -0.73 -37.35 -34.57
N LEU A 815 -0.75 -36.18 -33.92
CA LEU A 815 -0.03 -34.97 -34.35
C LEU A 815 1.49 -35.07 -34.10
N ALA A 816 1.95 -35.94 -33.20
CA ALA A 816 3.37 -36.11 -32.92
C ALA A 816 4.15 -36.76 -34.06
N ASP A 817 3.46 -37.56 -34.88
CA ASP A 817 4.05 -38.23 -36.05
C ASP A 817 4.21 -37.31 -37.27
N GLY A 818 3.84 -36.03 -37.20
CA GLY A 818 4.22 -35.01 -38.19
C GLY A 818 3.34 -34.89 -39.44
N SER A 819 2.12 -35.44 -39.48
CA SER A 819 1.19 -35.26 -40.61
C SER A 819 0.26 -34.06 -40.40
N GLY A 820 0.32 -33.04 -41.26
CA GLY A 820 -0.54 -31.87 -41.12
C GLY A 820 -0.93 -31.22 -42.45
N SER A 821 -2.15 -31.46 -42.92
CA SER A 821 -2.80 -30.67 -43.97
C SER A 821 -3.54 -29.46 -43.38
N ASP A 822 -3.91 -28.48 -44.21
CA ASP A 822 -4.75 -27.34 -43.79
C ASP A 822 -6.12 -27.78 -43.24
N SER A 823 -6.65 -28.92 -43.71
CA SER A 823 -7.87 -29.52 -43.16
C SER A 823 -7.66 -30.04 -41.74
N THR A 824 -6.51 -30.68 -41.46
CA THR A 824 -6.13 -31.08 -40.09
C THR A 824 -6.00 -29.88 -39.17
N ARG A 825 -5.37 -28.80 -39.62
CA ARG A 825 -5.24 -27.56 -38.86
C ARG A 825 -6.59 -26.96 -38.46
N THR A 826 -7.53 -26.94 -39.40
CA THR A 826 -8.89 -26.44 -39.16
C THR A 826 -9.64 -27.32 -38.14
N PHE A 827 -9.51 -28.65 -38.28
CA PHE A 827 -10.09 -29.61 -37.34
C PHE A 827 -9.50 -29.46 -35.92
N VAL A 828 -8.18 -29.34 -35.77
CA VAL A 828 -7.51 -29.14 -34.48
C VAL A 828 -7.90 -27.82 -33.82
N GLY A 829 -8.03 -26.74 -34.60
CA GLY A 829 -8.55 -25.46 -34.08
C GLY A 829 -9.99 -25.58 -33.59
N ALA A 830 -10.85 -26.22 -34.38
CA ALA A 830 -12.27 -26.40 -34.04
C ALA A 830 -12.47 -27.27 -32.78
N ILE A 831 -11.76 -28.40 -32.65
CA ILE A 831 -11.92 -29.32 -31.51
C ILE A 831 -11.28 -28.77 -30.21
N SER A 832 -10.20 -27.99 -30.33
CA SER A 832 -9.57 -27.32 -29.18
C SER A 832 -10.27 -26.03 -28.76
N GLY A 833 -11.18 -25.49 -29.57
CA GLY A 833 -11.83 -24.19 -29.33
C GLY A 833 -10.88 -22.99 -29.44
N SER A 834 -9.69 -23.19 -30.04
CA SER A 834 -8.62 -22.18 -30.11
C SER A 834 -8.26 -21.84 -31.57
N THR A 835 -7.69 -20.65 -31.77
CA THR A 835 -7.22 -20.24 -33.10
C THR A 835 -5.80 -20.76 -33.34
N VAL A 836 -5.68 -21.77 -34.20
CA VAL A 836 -4.37 -22.37 -34.55
C VAL A 836 -3.97 -21.86 -35.93
N ALA A 837 -3.13 -20.82 -35.97
CA ALA A 837 -2.93 -19.99 -37.16
C ALA A 837 -1.47 -19.79 -37.62
N GLY A 838 -0.48 -20.15 -36.81
CA GLY A 838 0.92 -19.85 -37.07
C GLY A 838 1.59 -20.70 -38.15
N ARG A 839 2.85 -20.37 -38.44
CA ARG A 839 3.73 -21.13 -39.35
C ARG A 839 4.03 -22.53 -38.79
N ASP A 840 4.14 -22.62 -37.46
CA ASP A 840 4.33 -23.87 -36.70
C ASP A 840 3.02 -24.32 -36.02
N TRP A 841 1.92 -24.32 -36.79
CA TRP A 841 0.58 -24.60 -36.28
C TRP A 841 0.47 -25.96 -35.57
N ILE A 842 1.30 -26.94 -35.89
CA ILE A 842 1.32 -28.25 -35.20
C ILE A 842 1.72 -28.06 -33.72
N SER A 843 2.74 -27.25 -33.45
CA SER A 843 3.18 -26.95 -32.07
C SER A 843 2.13 -26.13 -31.31
N GLU A 844 1.52 -25.16 -31.97
CA GLU A 844 0.41 -24.36 -31.41
C GLU A 844 -0.81 -25.24 -31.10
N GLY A 845 -1.18 -26.12 -32.03
CA GLY A 845 -2.31 -27.04 -31.87
C GLY A 845 -2.06 -28.07 -30.76
N ARG A 846 -0.86 -28.63 -30.66
CA ARG A 846 -0.48 -29.52 -29.55
C ARG A 846 -0.54 -28.80 -28.20
N ARG A 847 -0.07 -27.55 -28.14
CA ARG A 847 -0.19 -26.72 -26.94
C ARG A 847 -1.66 -26.50 -26.57
N ALA A 848 -2.50 -26.13 -27.53
CA ALA A 848 -3.92 -25.89 -27.29
C ALA A 848 -4.67 -27.15 -26.82
N LEU A 849 -4.36 -28.31 -27.41
CA LEU A 849 -4.93 -29.59 -26.98
C LEU A 849 -4.48 -29.98 -25.56
N LEU A 850 -3.20 -29.77 -25.23
CA LEU A 850 -2.70 -29.99 -23.88
C LEU A 850 -3.40 -29.06 -22.88
N GLU A 851 -3.51 -27.77 -23.20
CA GLU A 851 -4.18 -26.77 -22.36
C GLU A 851 -5.64 -27.14 -22.12
N LYS A 852 -6.36 -27.61 -23.15
CA LYS A 852 -7.73 -28.12 -23.01
C LYS A 852 -7.81 -29.39 -22.15
N ILE A 853 -6.90 -30.35 -22.33
CA ILE A 853 -6.85 -31.57 -21.49
C ILE A 853 -6.60 -31.20 -20.02
N TYR A 854 -5.69 -30.27 -19.74
CA TYR A 854 -5.42 -29.79 -18.38
C TYR A 854 -6.63 -29.10 -17.76
N GLN A 855 -7.37 -28.29 -18.54
CA GLN A 855 -8.57 -27.61 -18.06
C GLN A 855 -9.70 -28.57 -17.70
N MET A 856 -9.77 -29.76 -18.31
CA MET A 856 -10.80 -30.77 -18.00
C MET A 856 -10.46 -31.69 -16.83
N ASP A 857 -9.19 -31.74 -16.41
CA ASP A 857 -8.77 -32.58 -15.28
C ASP A 857 -9.18 -31.91 -13.96
N GLU A 858 -9.83 -32.68 -13.07
CA GLU A 858 -10.13 -32.21 -11.71
C GLU A 858 -8.81 -32.00 -10.95
N SER A 859 -8.55 -30.75 -10.56
CA SER A 859 -7.29 -30.36 -9.93
C SER A 859 -7.53 -29.51 -8.68
N ALA A 860 -6.61 -29.63 -7.72
CA ALA A 860 -6.52 -28.72 -6.59
C ALA A 860 -6.21 -27.27 -7.04
N GLU A 861 -5.61 -27.09 -8.22
CA GLU A 861 -5.35 -25.77 -8.81
C GLU A 861 -6.66 -25.10 -9.28
N ASN A 862 -7.59 -25.85 -9.87
CA ASN A 862 -8.92 -25.34 -10.24
C ASN A 862 -9.69 -24.82 -9.01
N ALA A 863 -9.53 -25.51 -7.87
CA ALA A 863 -10.09 -25.09 -6.60
C ALA A 863 -9.52 -23.76 -6.08
N ILE A 864 -8.24 -23.49 -6.34
CA ILE A 864 -7.60 -22.21 -6.02
C ILE A 864 -8.14 -21.12 -6.95
N ASP A 865 -8.22 -21.40 -8.26
CA ASP A 865 -8.72 -20.44 -9.24
C ASP A 865 -10.18 -20.07 -9.00
N SER A 866 -11.04 -21.07 -8.73
CA SER A 866 -12.43 -20.85 -8.37
C SER A 866 -12.56 -20.04 -7.07
N ALA A 867 -11.75 -20.33 -6.04
CA ALA A 867 -11.77 -19.55 -4.81
C ALA A 867 -11.29 -18.11 -5.04
N CYS A 868 -10.28 -17.90 -5.88
CA CYS A 868 -9.82 -16.58 -6.28
C CYS A 868 -10.88 -15.77 -7.04
N ALA A 869 -11.63 -16.41 -7.94
CA ALA A 869 -12.74 -15.77 -8.66
C ALA A 869 -13.87 -15.36 -7.70
N GLU A 870 -14.19 -16.20 -6.72
CA GLU A 870 -15.17 -15.87 -5.68
C GLU A 870 -14.68 -14.71 -4.81
N ILE A 871 -13.40 -14.71 -4.37
CA ILE A 871 -12.83 -13.58 -3.62
C ILE A 871 -12.98 -12.27 -4.40
N ALA A 872 -12.68 -12.27 -5.70
CA ALA A 872 -12.82 -11.08 -6.52
C ALA A 872 -14.27 -10.57 -6.55
N THR A 873 -15.23 -11.48 -6.76
CA THR A 873 -16.67 -11.18 -6.78
C THR A 873 -17.15 -10.62 -5.44
N GLN A 874 -16.79 -11.27 -4.33
CA GLN A 874 -17.24 -10.87 -2.99
C GLN A 874 -16.58 -9.57 -2.52
N ALA A 875 -15.28 -9.38 -2.79
CA ALA A 875 -14.58 -8.14 -2.47
C ALA A 875 -15.14 -6.94 -3.25
N ALA A 876 -15.44 -7.12 -4.54
CA ALA A 876 -16.08 -6.11 -5.37
C ALA A 876 -17.48 -5.74 -4.87
N ALA A 877 -18.30 -6.74 -4.54
CA ALA A 877 -19.64 -6.51 -3.99
C ALA A 877 -19.59 -5.75 -2.66
N LEU A 878 -18.63 -6.09 -1.79
CA LEU A 878 -18.43 -5.37 -0.53
C LEU A 878 -17.91 -3.94 -0.78
N ALA A 879 -17.01 -3.73 -1.74
CA ALA A 879 -16.51 -2.40 -2.09
C ALA A 879 -17.65 -1.47 -2.56
N VAL A 880 -18.57 -1.98 -3.37
CA VAL A 880 -19.80 -1.26 -3.77
C VAL A 880 -20.66 -0.91 -2.54
N ALA A 881 -20.72 -1.81 -1.55
CA ALA A 881 -21.43 -1.55 -0.30
C ALA A 881 -20.73 -0.50 0.60
N TYR A 882 -19.44 -0.20 0.39
CA TYR A 882 -18.73 0.91 1.04
C TYR A 882 -18.81 2.22 0.23
N GLY A 883 -18.90 2.14 -1.10
CA GLY A 883 -19.01 3.32 -1.98
C GLY A 883 -20.32 4.14 -1.81
N LYS A 884 -20.24 5.46 -2.04
CA LYS A 884 -21.42 6.31 -2.24
C LYS A 884 -22.02 5.99 -3.62
N SER A 885 -23.34 5.77 -3.66
CA SER A 885 -24.17 5.38 -4.81
C SER A 885 -24.22 6.39 -5.98
N GLY A 886 -23.10 7.00 -6.36
CA GLY A 886 -23.03 8.01 -7.44
C GLY A 886 -21.69 8.11 -8.17
N GLY A 887 -20.63 7.40 -7.72
CA GLY A 887 -19.41 7.26 -8.51
C GLY A 887 -19.60 6.17 -9.56
N LYS A 888 -19.28 6.46 -10.83
CA LYS A 888 -19.21 5.49 -11.93
C LYS A 888 -18.15 4.41 -11.67
N PHE A 889 -18.35 3.55 -10.69
CA PHE A 889 -17.74 2.24 -10.69
C PHE A 889 -18.62 1.40 -11.60
N ASP A 890 -18.19 1.26 -12.85
CA ASP A 890 -18.88 0.44 -13.82
C ASP A 890 -18.80 -1.00 -13.32
N ALA A 891 -19.88 -1.47 -12.69
CA ALA A 891 -19.93 -2.76 -12.01
C ALA A 891 -19.49 -3.88 -12.98
N ALA A 892 -19.85 -3.74 -14.26
CA ALA A 892 -19.44 -4.64 -15.35
C ALA A 892 -17.92 -4.71 -15.59
N SER A 893 -17.16 -3.64 -15.30
CA SER A 893 -15.69 -3.64 -15.44
C SER A 893 -14.96 -4.31 -14.28
N VAL A 894 -15.59 -4.38 -13.10
CA VAL A 894 -14.99 -4.94 -11.88
C VAL A 894 -15.14 -6.46 -11.81
N PHE A 895 -16.22 -7.04 -12.35
CA PHE A 895 -16.45 -8.49 -12.33
C PHE A 895 -15.48 -9.31 -13.19
N ALA A 896 -14.61 -8.67 -13.98
CA ALA A 896 -13.56 -9.31 -14.77
C ALA A 896 -12.15 -9.25 -14.13
N THR A 897 -12.05 -8.87 -12.84
CA THR A 897 -10.76 -8.51 -12.23
C THR A 897 -10.12 -9.61 -11.38
N ARG A 898 -8.78 -9.61 -11.38
CA ARG A 898 -7.94 -10.44 -10.50
C ARG A 898 -8.25 -10.14 -9.02
N PRO A 899 -8.18 -11.13 -8.11
CA PRO A 899 -8.57 -10.95 -6.71
C PRO A 899 -7.75 -9.91 -5.94
N ASP A 900 -6.48 -9.73 -6.28
CA ASP A 900 -5.62 -8.70 -5.69
C ASP A 900 -6.11 -7.28 -5.99
N ARG A 901 -6.60 -7.05 -7.21
CA ARG A 901 -7.19 -5.75 -7.59
C ARG A 901 -8.52 -5.51 -6.90
N ALA A 902 -9.39 -6.52 -6.83
CA ALA A 902 -10.69 -6.39 -6.16
C ALA A 902 -10.55 -6.05 -4.67
N ILE A 903 -9.61 -6.68 -3.97
CA ILE A 903 -9.29 -6.35 -2.57
C ILE A 903 -8.69 -4.94 -2.45
N SER A 904 -7.85 -4.51 -3.39
CA SER A 904 -7.36 -3.12 -3.41
C SER A 904 -8.51 -2.11 -3.54
N VAL A 905 -9.47 -2.36 -4.43
CA VAL A 905 -10.65 -1.50 -4.63
C VAL A 905 -11.50 -1.45 -3.36
N LEU A 906 -11.68 -2.59 -2.69
CA LEU A 906 -12.32 -2.62 -1.37
C LEU A 906 -11.56 -1.77 -0.35
N GLY A 907 -10.24 -1.89 -0.29
CA GLY A 907 -9.40 -1.05 0.57
C GLY A 907 -9.56 0.44 0.29
N ASP A 908 -9.62 0.83 -0.99
CA ASP A 908 -9.83 2.22 -1.40
C ASP A 908 -11.22 2.74 -1.01
N ALA A 909 -12.26 1.90 -1.11
CA ALA A 909 -13.62 2.23 -0.70
C ALA A 909 -13.71 2.39 0.83
N MET A 910 -13.12 1.47 1.60
CA MET A 910 -13.07 1.56 3.06
C MET A 910 -12.24 2.76 3.52
N ARG A 911 -11.12 3.07 2.85
CA ARG A 911 -10.32 4.27 3.11
C ARG A 911 -11.14 5.55 2.87
N ALA A 912 -11.87 5.62 1.75
CA ALA A 912 -12.70 6.78 1.45
C ALA A 912 -13.78 7.00 2.52
N GLU A 913 -14.38 5.93 3.04
CA GLU A 913 -15.33 6.03 4.16
C GLU A 913 -14.63 6.38 5.48
N ALA A 914 -13.50 5.75 5.80
CA ALA A 914 -12.73 6.03 7.01
C ALA A 914 -12.23 7.49 7.06
N ALA A 915 -11.83 8.05 5.91
CA ALA A 915 -11.42 9.45 5.79
C ALA A 915 -12.56 10.45 6.08
N THR A 916 -13.82 10.03 6.00
CA THR A 916 -14.96 10.87 6.42
C THR A 916 -15.23 10.82 7.93
N ARG A 917 -14.55 9.93 8.67
CA ARG A 917 -14.74 9.75 10.10
C ARG A 917 -13.66 10.50 10.87
N PHE A 918 -14.08 11.30 11.85
CA PHE A 918 -13.17 12.03 12.71
C PHE A 918 -12.96 11.28 14.04
N LEU A 919 -11.71 11.15 14.45
CA LEU A 919 -11.30 10.64 15.75
C LEU A 919 -10.34 11.65 16.37
N ALA A 920 -10.56 12.01 17.65
CA ALA A 920 -9.69 12.95 18.37
C ALA A 920 -8.24 12.45 18.46
N GLU A 921 -8.05 11.14 18.55
CA GLU A 921 -6.76 10.45 18.44
C GLU A 921 -6.82 9.44 17.27
N PRO A 922 -5.84 9.44 16.35
CA PRO A 922 -5.83 8.48 15.25
C PRO A 922 -5.74 7.04 15.78
N PHE A 923 -6.77 6.24 15.53
CA PHE A 923 -6.84 4.86 15.99
C PHE A 923 -7.13 3.90 14.82
N PRO A 924 -6.37 2.79 14.66
CA PRO A 924 -5.12 2.46 15.38
C PRO A 924 -3.92 3.31 14.92
N SER A 925 -4.05 4.01 13.80
CA SER A 925 -3.06 4.93 13.22
C SER A 925 -3.81 5.92 12.31
N SER A 926 -3.16 6.98 11.83
CA SER A 926 -3.79 7.90 10.87
C SER A 926 -4.02 7.23 9.52
N VAL A 927 -4.99 7.72 8.74
CA VAL A 927 -5.27 7.21 7.38
C VAL A 927 -4.03 7.27 6.50
N ASP A 928 -3.23 8.33 6.61
CA ASP A 928 -2.00 8.52 5.86
C ASP A 928 -0.91 7.50 6.24
N GLU A 929 -0.80 7.15 7.53
CA GLU A 929 0.16 6.14 7.99
C GLU A 929 -0.27 4.74 7.56
N ILE A 930 -1.57 4.42 7.62
CA ILE A 930 -2.10 3.16 7.09
C ILE A 930 -1.80 3.05 5.60
N GLU A 931 -2.02 4.12 4.82
CA GLU A 931 -1.71 4.16 3.38
C GLU A 931 -0.22 4.05 3.09
N ARG A 932 0.64 4.72 3.87
CA ARG A 932 2.09 4.57 3.76
C ARG A 932 2.51 3.12 3.93
N GLN A 933 2.02 2.45 4.97
CA GLN A 933 2.33 1.05 5.25
C GLN A 933 1.73 0.12 4.20
N ARG A 934 0.51 0.37 3.74
CA ARG A 934 -0.15 -0.36 2.65
C ARG A 934 0.67 -0.30 1.36
N ASN A 935 1.13 0.89 0.95
CA ASN A 935 1.96 1.08 -0.23
C ASN A 935 3.33 0.39 -0.09
N ALA A 936 3.95 0.46 1.09
CA ALA A 936 5.20 -0.26 1.36
C ALA A 936 5.04 -1.78 1.21
N ARG A 937 3.99 -2.38 1.80
CA ARG A 937 3.69 -3.81 1.68
C ARG A 937 3.43 -4.21 0.24
N ARG A 938 2.64 -3.41 -0.50
CA ARG A 938 2.32 -3.64 -1.92
C ARG A 938 3.58 -3.66 -2.78
N SER A 939 4.55 -2.78 -2.52
CA SER A 939 5.80 -2.72 -3.28
C SER A 939 6.70 -3.97 -3.13
N LEU A 940 6.53 -4.71 -2.04
CA LEU A 940 7.32 -5.91 -1.72
C LEU A 940 6.69 -7.21 -2.21
N ALA A 941 5.43 -7.18 -2.64
CA ALA A 941 4.65 -8.36 -3.02
C ALA A 941 4.82 -8.73 -4.51
N ALA A 942 5.16 -9.99 -4.80
CA ALA A 942 5.41 -10.47 -6.16
C ALA A 942 4.25 -11.30 -6.73
N SER A 943 3.69 -12.23 -5.93
CA SER A 943 2.57 -13.08 -6.36
C SER A 943 1.20 -12.44 -6.09
N VAL A 944 0.14 -12.99 -6.70
CA VAL A 944 -1.24 -12.52 -6.49
C VAL A 944 -1.65 -12.68 -5.02
N THR A 945 -1.44 -13.86 -4.42
CA THR A 945 -1.75 -14.13 -3.01
C THR A 945 -0.93 -13.25 -2.06
N GLN A 946 0.33 -12.94 -2.41
CA GLN A 946 1.14 -11.99 -1.64
C GLN A 946 0.63 -10.56 -1.75
N ARG A 947 0.15 -10.14 -2.92
CA ARG A 947 -0.48 -8.82 -3.08
C ARG A 947 -1.77 -8.74 -2.29
N MET A 948 -2.58 -9.79 -2.26
CA MET A 948 -3.75 -9.87 -1.40
C MET A 948 -3.36 -9.73 0.09
N ALA A 949 -2.35 -10.48 0.55
CA ALA A 949 -1.83 -10.41 1.92
C ALA A 949 -1.22 -9.04 2.28
N ALA A 950 -0.76 -8.28 1.27
CA ALA A 950 -0.28 -6.91 1.47
C ALA A 950 -1.44 -5.90 1.67
N GLU A 951 -2.61 -6.18 1.09
CA GLU A 951 -3.81 -5.32 1.18
C GLU A 951 -4.66 -5.57 2.42
N THR A 952 -4.89 -6.83 2.79
CA THR A 952 -5.78 -7.21 3.90
C THR A 952 -5.46 -6.58 5.26
N PRO A 953 -4.20 -6.24 5.61
CA PRO A 953 -3.90 -5.53 6.85
C PRO A 953 -4.60 -4.16 6.94
N ALA A 954 -4.69 -3.44 5.82
CA ALA A 954 -5.33 -2.13 5.79
C ALA A 954 -6.85 -2.26 6.02
N LEU A 955 -7.48 -3.34 5.54
CA LEU A 955 -8.90 -3.61 5.79
C LEU A 955 -9.21 -3.75 7.28
N VAL A 956 -8.34 -4.46 8.02
CA VAL A 956 -8.44 -4.63 9.48
C VAL A 956 -8.33 -3.28 10.19
N GLU A 957 -7.35 -2.47 9.81
CA GLU A 957 -7.11 -1.16 10.42
C GLU A 957 -8.22 -0.14 10.09
N TYR A 958 -8.73 -0.13 8.85
CA TYR A 958 -9.90 0.69 8.49
C TYR A 958 -11.18 0.22 9.19
N ALA A 959 -11.42 -1.09 9.31
CA ALA A 959 -12.55 -1.60 10.07
C ALA A 959 -12.48 -1.14 11.54
N ALA A 960 -11.29 -1.20 12.15
CA ALA A 960 -11.09 -0.75 13.53
C ALA A 960 -11.37 0.75 13.68
N MET A 961 -10.90 1.56 12.73
CA MET A 961 -11.16 3.00 12.70
C MET A 961 -12.67 3.31 12.57
N LEU A 962 -13.37 2.61 11.66
CA LEU A 962 -14.81 2.80 11.46
C LEU A 962 -15.63 2.42 12.70
N VAL A 963 -15.28 1.33 13.39
CA VAL A 963 -15.98 0.94 14.63
C VAL A 963 -15.61 1.89 15.78
N ALA A 964 -14.33 2.23 15.96
CA ALA A 964 -13.88 3.15 17.00
C ALA A 964 -14.49 4.55 16.83
N SER A 965 -14.70 5.01 15.59
CA SER A 965 -15.35 6.30 15.32
C SER A 965 -16.80 6.37 15.80
N ARG A 966 -17.49 5.23 15.85
CA ARG A 966 -18.87 5.12 16.36
C ARG A 966 -18.91 4.82 17.85
N GLN A 967 -17.97 3.99 18.32
CA GLN A 967 -17.88 3.51 19.70
C GLN A 967 -16.43 3.66 20.23
N PRO A 968 -16.02 4.86 20.67
CA PRO A 968 -14.67 5.09 21.18
C PRO A 968 -14.32 4.24 22.41
N SER A 969 -15.31 3.85 23.22
CA SER A 969 -15.14 2.98 24.39
C SER A 969 -14.58 1.59 24.04
N LEU A 970 -14.70 1.15 22.79
CA LEU A 970 -14.18 -0.13 22.33
C LEU A 970 -12.71 -0.08 21.90
N GLN A 971 -12.04 1.08 21.91
CA GLN A 971 -10.66 1.22 21.41
C GLN A 971 -9.66 0.24 22.04
N SER A 972 -9.75 -0.03 23.35
CA SER A 972 -8.89 -1.02 24.02
C SER A 972 -9.10 -2.43 23.45
N THR A 973 -10.35 -2.89 23.42
CA THR A 973 -10.74 -4.20 22.88
C THR A 973 -10.36 -4.33 21.40
N LEU A 974 -10.62 -3.28 20.60
CA LEU A 974 -10.24 -3.26 19.18
C LEU A 974 -8.73 -3.30 19.00
N GLY A 975 -7.98 -2.62 19.87
CA GLY A 975 -6.52 -2.61 19.88
C GLY A 975 -5.95 -4.00 20.13
N GLU A 976 -6.55 -4.76 21.04
CA GLU A 976 -6.19 -6.17 21.28
C GLU A 976 -6.44 -7.05 20.06
N ILE A 977 -7.57 -6.86 19.37
CA ILE A 977 -7.88 -7.62 18.14
C ILE A 977 -6.90 -7.27 17.01
N VAL A 978 -6.61 -5.98 16.80
CA VAL A 978 -5.62 -5.53 15.80
C VAL A 978 -4.23 -6.07 16.12
N ALA A 979 -3.79 -6.02 17.39
CA ALA A 979 -2.52 -6.60 17.82
C ALA A 979 -2.50 -8.14 17.69
N GLY A 980 -3.63 -8.80 17.95
CA GLY A 980 -3.82 -10.23 17.70
C GLY A 980 -3.66 -10.59 16.23
N ALA A 981 -4.29 -9.82 15.33
CA ALA A 981 -4.16 -9.99 13.87
C ALA A 981 -2.71 -9.83 13.42
N ARG A 982 -1.99 -8.82 13.94
CA ARG A 982 -0.56 -8.62 13.65
C ARG A 982 0.28 -9.84 14.09
N ARG A 983 0.02 -10.39 15.28
CA ARG A 983 0.70 -11.61 15.78
C ARG A 983 0.38 -12.83 14.91
N ALA A 984 -0.89 -13.05 14.59
CA ALA A 984 -1.33 -14.17 13.76
C ALA A 984 -0.69 -14.13 12.37
N ARG A 985 -0.57 -12.92 11.78
CA ARG A 985 0.11 -12.72 10.50
C ARG A 985 1.60 -13.04 10.56
N ALA A 986 2.27 -12.67 11.65
CA ALA A 986 3.69 -12.99 11.86
C ALA A 986 3.94 -14.49 12.05
N SER A 987 2.99 -15.22 12.65
CA SER A 987 3.07 -16.67 12.81
C SER A 987 2.61 -17.49 11.60
N ALA A 988 1.92 -16.87 10.65
CA ALA A 988 1.37 -17.57 9.48
C ALA A 988 2.49 -18.12 8.58
N GLN A 989 2.32 -19.36 8.12
CA GLN A 989 3.30 -20.07 7.30
C GLN A 989 3.14 -19.76 5.81
N SER A 990 2.01 -19.19 5.40
CA SER A 990 1.69 -18.89 4.00
C SER A 990 0.91 -17.58 3.83
N ALA A 991 0.98 -16.98 2.63
CA ALA A 991 0.24 -15.75 2.33
C ALA A 991 -1.29 -15.95 2.34
N SER A 992 -1.78 -17.14 1.94
CA SER A 992 -3.22 -17.47 2.00
C SER A 992 -3.72 -17.56 3.45
N GLU A 993 -2.88 -17.99 4.38
CA GLU A 993 -3.17 -18.00 5.82
C GLU A 993 -3.20 -16.59 6.41
N GLN A 994 -2.29 -15.71 5.99
CA GLN A 994 -2.32 -14.29 6.38
C GLN A 994 -3.62 -13.62 5.94
N VAL A 995 -4.03 -13.83 4.68
CA VAL A 995 -5.28 -13.29 4.13
C VAL A 995 -6.50 -13.79 4.92
N ALA A 996 -6.60 -15.09 5.17
CA ALA A 996 -7.72 -15.67 5.91
C ALA A 996 -7.76 -15.15 7.36
N SER A 997 -6.60 -15.05 8.02
CA SER A 997 -6.50 -14.53 9.38
C SER A 997 -6.93 -13.06 9.47
N ASP A 998 -6.50 -12.23 8.53
CA ASP A 998 -6.87 -10.81 8.47
C ASP A 998 -8.37 -10.61 8.22
N VAL A 999 -8.97 -11.38 7.30
CA VAL A 999 -10.43 -11.31 7.06
C VAL A 999 -11.22 -11.75 8.30
N ASN A 1000 -10.79 -12.79 9.01
CA ASN A 1000 -11.41 -13.18 10.28
C ASN A 1000 -11.27 -12.11 11.36
N ALA A 1001 -10.11 -11.45 11.47
CA ALA A 1001 -9.92 -10.33 12.38
C ALA A 1001 -10.82 -9.13 12.03
N MET A 1002 -10.95 -8.83 10.74
CA MET A 1002 -11.86 -7.79 10.24
C MET A 1002 -13.32 -8.09 10.63
N LEU A 1003 -13.79 -9.33 10.44
CA LEU A 1003 -15.14 -9.74 10.86
C LEU A 1003 -15.33 -9.58 12.37
N ASN A 1004 -14.36 -10.04 13.18
CA ASN A 1004 -14.41 -9.87 14.63
C ASN A 1004 -14.55 -8.39 15.04
N ILE A 1005 -13.79 -7.50 14.41
CA ILE A 1005 -13.86 -6.05 14.64
C ILE A 1005 -15.24 -5.51 14.29
N LEU A 1006 -15.74 -5.80 13.09
CA LEU A 1006 -17.05 -5.34 12.63
C LEU A 1006 -18.17 -5.82 13.55
N GLY A 1007 -18.09 -7.06 14.03
CA GLY A 1007 -19.03 -7.65 14.98
C GLY A 1007 -19.07 -6.95 16.34
N LYS A 1008 -17.96 -6.38 16.81
CA LYS A 1008 -17.94 -5.59 18.06
C LYS A 1008 -18.75 -4.30 17.95
N GLY A 1009 -19.00 -3.80 16.75
CA GLY A 1009 -19.82 -2.60 16.51
C GLY A 1009 -21.33 -2.82 16.61
N LEU A 1010 -21.79 -4.07 16.73
CA LEU A 1010 -23.22 -4.43 16.85
C LEU A 1010 -23.66 -4.46 18.32
N ALA A 1011 -24.88 -3.98 18.61
CA ALA A 1011 -25.52 -4.14 19.91
C ALA A 1011 -26.98 -4.61 19.74
N PRO A 1012 -27.51 -5.44 20.65
CA PRO A 1012 -28.91 -5.81 20.62
C PRO A 1012 -29.79 -4.59 20.93
N ARG A 1013 -30.91 -4.42 20.21
CA ARG A 1013 -31.98 -3.52 20.65
C ARG A 1013 -32.48 -3.98 22.01
N ALA A 1014 -32.53 -3.08 22.98
CA ALA A 1014 -33.21 -3.36 24.24
C ALA A 1014 -34.65 -3.74 23.91
N THR A 1015 -35.03 -4.98 24.19
CA THR A 1015 -36.41 -5.42 24.07
C THR A 1015 -37.27 -4.54 24.97
N GLU A 1016 -38.26 -3.86 24.40
CA GLU A 1016 -39.36 -3.33 25.21
C GLU A 1016 -39.85 -4.50 26.06
N ARG A 1017 -39.75 -4.37 27.38
CA ARG A 1017 -40.34 -5.34 28.31
C ARG A 1017 -41.80 -5.52 27.90
N SER A 1018 -42.11 -6.69 27.36
CA SER A 1018 -43.48 -7.14 27.19
C SER A 1018 -44.17 -7.06 28.55
N GLY A 1019 -45.14 -6.13 28.66
CA GLY A 1019 -46.14 -6.16 29.72
C GLY A 1019 -47.06 -7.37 29.61
#